data_AF-E4NVA5-F1
#
_entry.id   AF-E4NVA5-F1
#
_cell.length_a   1.000
_cell.length_b   1.000
_cell.length_c   1.000
_cell.angle_alpha   90.00
_cell.angle_beta   90.00
_cell.angle_gamma   90.00
#
_symmetry.space_group_name_H-M   'P 1'
#
loop_
_entity.id
_entity.type
_entity.pdbx_description
1 polymer ?
#
loop_
_entity_poly.entity_id
_entity_poly.type
_entity_poly.pdbx_seq_one_letter_code
_entity_poly.pdbx_strand_id
1 'polypeptide(L)'
;MDSKTPPSWDEYQRELEQKQNKTLFNILPGGLQRLLYGSLVAEIESADQRRQEIEKEYHSLNKSAREITSTVEEMIRGPRRRGEPLPSEAQESLRTLEEIRADLSGLLQDNKQFLRTSEQTTAESLRSDVKELESYLKAKREQDAEISEIQGAIEALESEIQAECSAEGLLSEETESELRERVSKAEGWITSAKEDIETRQLSETDLERFDELFERTSGLRQRVTIYNESQTEDTYKSLIGRLESEVPELKHEVEQSREEGVPLPREHDEIVCELDPLLESIADFLSSRSTEYISAKQEDELRQYGSILQRTRKFVNAKSAFDNQIEVLEEWADELKSTVEDIFNERSYLATPEQRCYEKRFDEAQSRVVKTEENIDLNLLANSDRSRFESIASEIANIRGQLEGYNQKLIEQQRDKYEETFSGFGDDDLSLNAEQELAVYRNDIHNQVIAGAGTGKTFSLSCRVKYLVEEGVSEDDILAMTFTRKAATEMSDRLDEMFDISGVETSTLHSFGNRALNEIDPTLVQIEDQSRLREVGRLIRSLYQADQEFRKHYDEFLELYKEANLKDDDKERRDFLNSLRYKSDTTLRGEEVQSRFNEEKDAHTSVADLLFKHDISYHYRKYAAWAGNPKDQAYIPDFSLPEHNIVIEYLPSEPTRQRKRWYNQKRSRDEVEKIFEGTDQTLLIVSGDQTDPSRVETVVKTQLEKLGVTFESPLRGKALRDETYEHNICWRDVESTFAEFVKKAKTNRINPEDQLDNLSESEDEELYHFSHAATRLLQEYQSVYDRYNAYDFVDMIVMATDAIKSGEIDNIAQFRHVMVDEFQDLNLVQIEFVQALLSRHDDARLFAVGDDWQSIYGFKGARPDYFIDFADHFSPAVETRLETNYRCPPSVVKAGNDLIKNNEAKTDKTVTAHKSLETTPRVHLVPGSDDFQYRRNGIKKIVQLVKSSVRESDRKPNDVMVLARNQSGSPFIREISKRLRDADIPVGGENGVEVTKAHQAKGKEAGHVIIANAAGGMSDGFPPTERDRSLTQLVEIDTGSHMDEERRLFYVALTRAEERLDIQSRVDQQSPFLDEIQNHVITDSTVIDPDAERTTITVTAEDTREAKPFWNSRQLGTLVTKDGYKLKFVIEDEATDIPLLEEEHQYRIDDVVVGEYEGDPQFQIDADTSVTPVDSLTSN
;
A
#
# COMPACT_ATOMS: atom_id res chain seq x y z
N MET A 1 133.78 69.99 -11.26
CA MET A 1 133.31 70.97 -10.27
C MET A 1 132.28 70.28 -9.41
N ASP A 2 132.41 70.51 -8.10
CA ASP A 2 131.46 70.32 -7.01
C ASP A 2 130.96 68.90 -6.67
N SER A 3 131.68 68.29 -5.71
CA SER A 3 131.11 67.67 -4.51
C SER A 3 132.24 67.03 -3.70
N LYS A 4 133.03 67.85 -3.00
CA LYS A 4 133.85 67.33 -1.90
C LYS A 4 133.22 67.83 -0.61
N THR A 5 132.59 66.91 0.11
CA THR A 5 132.13 67.08 1.49
C THR A 5 133.26 67.69 2.30
N PRO A 6 133.01 68.77 3.07
CA PRO A 6 134.08 69.46 3.78
C PRO A 6 134.73 68.51 4.81
N PRO A 7 136.08 68.50 4.88
CA PRO A 7 136.82 67.54 5.70
C PRO A 7 136.52 67.72 7.19
N SER A 8 136.68 66.64 7.96
CA SER A 8 136.60 66.71 9.42
C SER A 8 137.72 67.59 9.99
N TRP A 9 137.53 68.11 11.20
CA TRP A 9 138.57 68.93 11.84
C TRP A 9 139.93 68.20 11.93
N ASP A 10 139.91 66.90 12.21
CA ASP A 10 141.11 66.07 12.33
C ASP A 10 141.90 65.98 11.00
N GLU A 11 141.21 66.05 9.87
CA GLU A 11 141.82 66.07 8.54
C GLU A 11 142.35 67.46 8.20
N TYR A 12 141.61 68.51 8.52
CA TYR A 12 141.98 69.89 8.25
C TYR A 12 143.23 70.33 9.03
N GLN A 13 143.38 69.91 10.29
CA GLN A 13 144.53 70.24 11.12
C GLN A 13 145.86 69.66 10.57
N ARG A 14 145.84 68.43 10.04
CA ARG A 14 147.05 67.80 9.48
C ARG A 14 147.58 68.54 8.25
N GLU A 15 146.70 69.13 7.45
CA GLU A 15 147.11 69.93 6.29
C GLU A 15 147.85 71.20 6.71
N LEU A 16 147.43 71.83 7.81
CA LEU A 16 148.09 73.03 8.34
C LEU A 16 149.49 72.72 8.91
N GLU A 17 149.65 71.62 9.64
CA GLU A 17 150.95 71.19 10.20
C GLU A 17 151.99 70.85 9.11
N GLN A 18 151.56 70.23 8.01
CA GLN A 18 152.45 69.93 6.87
C GLN A 18 152.97 71.19 6.19
N LYS A 19 152.16 72.24 6.06
CA LYS A 19 152.62 73.54 5.53
C LYS A 19 153.69 74.15 6.45
N GLN A 20 153.53 74.03 7.77
CA GLN A 20 154.43 74.62 8.75
C GLN A 20 155.82 73.95 8.76
N ASN A 21 155.88 72.62 8.63
CA ASN A 21 157.14 71.86 8.72
C ASN A 21 158.11 71.99 7.52
N LYS A 22 157.65 72.48 6.36
CA LYS A 22 158.49 72.57 5.13
C LYS A 22 159.35 73.84 5.02
N THR A 23 159.23 74.79 5.94
CA THR A 23 159.92 76.09 5.88
C THR A 23 160.89 76.25 7.05
N LEU A 24 161.84 77.19 6.96
CA LEU A 24 162.77 77.52 8.05
C LEU A 24 162.07 78.16 9.29
N PHE A 25 160.75 78.04 9.38
CA PHE A 25 159.88 78.67 10.36
C PHE A 25 160.31 78.35 11.80
N ASN A 26 160.66 77.10 12.08
CA ASN A 26 160.93 76.63 13.46
C ASN A 26 162.27 77.10 14.06
N ILE A 27 163.17 77.72 13.29
CA ILE A 27 164.52 78.10 13.75
C ILE A 27 164.71 79.62 13.88
N LEU A 28 163.73 80.43 13.48
CA LEU A 28 163.81 81.89 13.47
C LEU A 28 163.23 82.51 14.77
N PRO A 29 163.86 83.56 15.35
CA PRO A 29 163.27 84.32 16.46
C PRO A 29 161.93 84.97 16.06
N GLY A 30 160.99 85.10 17.01
CA GLY A 30 159.57 85.45 16.74
C GLY A 30 159.31 86.73 15.94
N GLY A 31 160.20 87.73 16.00
CA GLY A 31 160.12 88.94 15.16
C GLY A 31 160.35 88.67 13.66
N LEU A 32 161.16 87.66 13.32
CA LEU A 32 161.49 87.26 11.95
C LEU A 32 160.48 86.25 11.36
N GLN A 33 159.78 85.46 12.19
CA GLN A 33 158.72 84.55 11.73
C GLN A 33 157.55 85.30 11.08
N ARG A 34 157.05 86.38 11.72
CA ARG A 34 155.97 87.22 11.17
C ARG A 34 156.38 88.00 9.92
N LEU A 35 157.67 88.31 9.77
CA LEU A 35 158.18 89.14 8.67
C LEU A 35 158.41 88.32 7.39
N LEU A 36 158.82 87.05 7.52
CA LEU A 36 159.13 86.19 6.38
C LEU A 36 158.00 85.22 6.01
N TYR A 37 157.07 84.91 6.93
CA TYR A 37 155.97 83.94 6.72
C TYR A 37 154.60 84.41 7.26
N GLY A 38 154.34 85.71 7.26
CA GLY A 38 153.16 86.31 7.91
C GLY A 38 151.79 85.74 7.52
N SER A 39 151.61 85.23 6.29
CA SER A 39 150.32 84.68 5.85
C SER A 39 149.96 83.34 6.50
N LEU A 40 150.96 82.48 6.79
CA LEU A 40 150.71 81.14 7.33
C LEU A 40 150.35 81.17 8.81
N VAL A 41 150.88 82.14 9.57
CA VAL A 41 150.60 82.28 11.00
C VAL A 41 149.15 82.72 11.26
N ALA A 42 148.64 83.66 10.45
CA ALA A 42 147.27 84.14 10.58
C ALA A 42 146.23 83.05 10.22
N GLU A 43 146.55 82.16 9.27
CA GLU A 43 145.67 81.06 8.87
C GLU A 43 145.50 80.03 10.00
N ILE A 44 146.58 79.71 10.72
CA ILE A 44 146.56 78.74 11.84
C ILE A 44 145.84 79.31 13.07
N GLU A 45 146.14 80.54 13.49
CA GLU A 45 145.52 81.15 14.69
C GLU A 45 144.00 81.33 14.53
N SER A 46 143.53 81.68 13.32
CA SER A 46 142.10 81.85 13.02
C SER A 46 141.30 80.55 13.08
N ALA A 47 141.84 79.46 12.52
CA ALA A 47 141.15 78.17 12.46
C ALA A 47 140.96 77.56 13.87
N ASP A 48 141.98 77.65 14.72
CA ASP A 48 141.96 77.06 16.06
C ASP A 48 140.95 77.78 16.99
N GLN A 49 140.82 79.10 16.83
CA GLN A 49 139.87 79.90 17.61
C GLN A 49 138.42 79.54 17.28
N ARG A 50 138.10 79.29 16.01
CA ARG A 50 136.73 78.96 15.57
C ARG A 50 136.29 77.56 16.03
N ARG A 51 137.20 76.59 16.07
CA ARG A 51 136.93 75.24 16.60
C ARG A 51 136.53 75.28 18.08
N GLN A 52 137.22 76.08 18.89
CA GLN A 52 136.94 76.16 20.33
C GLN A 52 135.54 76.72 20.66
N GLU A 53 134.96 77.56 19.80
CA GLU A 53 133.59 78.06 19.96
C GLU A 53 132.55 76.95 19.69
N ILE A 54 132.70 76.24 18.57
CA ILE A 54 131.74 75.21 18.11
C ILE A 54 131.74 73.99 19.04
N GLU A 55 132.90 73.62 19.58
CA GLU A 55 133.02 72.48 20.50
C GLU A 55 132.21 72.70 21.80
N LYS A 56 132.11 73.94 22.28
CA LYS A 56 131.27 74.28 23.44
C LYS A 56 129.77 74.13 23.15
N GLU A 57 129.33 74.52 21.96
CA GLU A 57 127.92 74.45 21.54
C GLU A 57 127.45 73.00 21.43
N TYR A 58 128.24 72.12 20.80
CA TYR A 58 127.94 70.68 20.70
C TYR A 58 127.78 70.00 22.07
N HIS A 59 128.71 70.26 23.00
CA HIS A 59 128.68 69.64 24.32
C HIS A 59 127.45 70.05 25.14
N SER A 60 126.99 71.30 25.01
CA SER A 60 125.77 71.78 25.66
C SER A 60 124.53 71.06 25.12
N LEU A 61 124.41 70.99 23.78
CA LEU A 61 123.22 70.46 23.13
C LEU A 61 123.06 68.94 23.29
N ASN A 62 124.16 68.20 23.17
CA ASN A 62 124.19 66.74 23.36
C ASN A 62 123.76 66.35 24.79
N LYS A 63 124.15 67.15 25.79
CA LYS A 63 123.74 66.92 27.18
C LYS A 63 122.22 67.09 27.36
N SER A 64 121.66 68.20 26.89
CA SER A 64 120.21 68.47 27.00
C SER A 64 119.36 67.43 26.27
N ALA A 65 119.78 67.02 25.07
CA ALA A 65 119.05 66.04 24.27
C ALA A 65 118.98 64.66 24.95
N ARG A 66 120.09 64.18 25.52
CA ARG A 66 120.14 62.90 26.24
C ARG A 66 119.32 62.91 27.52
N GLU A 67 119.34 64.00 28.29
CA GLU A 67 118.58 64.11 29.54
C GLU A 67 117.06 64.01 29.30
N ILE A 68 116.53 64.74 28.31
CA ILE A 68 115.08 64.73 28.03
C ILE A 68 114.63 63.42 27.38
N THR A 69 115.39 62.86 26.45
CA THR A 69 115.05 61.59 25.78
C THR A 69 114.97 60.45 26.80
N SER A 70 115.94 60.35 27.71
CA SER A 70 115.96 59.36 28.79
C SER A 70 114.78 59.54 29.76
N THR A 71 114.41 60.78 30.07
CA THR A 71 113.31 61.07 31.01
C THR A 71 111.97 60.62 30.44
N VAL A 72 111.70 60.93 29.17
CA VAL A 72 110.44 60.54 28.50
C VAL A 72 110.36 59.03 28.31
N GLU A 73 111.48 58.38 27.95
CA GLU A 73 111.54 56.92 27.85
C GLU A 73 111.23 56.22 29.17
N GLU A 74 111.71 56.74 30.32
CA GLU A 74 111.38 56.19 31.63
C GLU A 74 109.89 56.35 31.97
N MET A 75 109.31 57.52 31.69
CA MET A 75 107.89 57.81 31.98
C MET A 75 106.94 56.88 31.23
N ILE A 76 107.23 56.57 29.96
CA ILE A 76 106.35 55.73 29.13
C ILE A 76 106.64 54.23 29.27
N ARG A 77 107.79 53.82 29.83
CA ARG A 77 108.24 52.41 29.85
C ARG A 77 107.27 51.46 30.53
N GLY A 78 106.66 51.88 31.64
CA GLY A 78 105.69 51.11 32.40
C GLY A 78 104.33 51.05 31.69
N PRO A 79 103.69 52.20 31.43
CA PRO A 79 102.40 52.28 30.75
C PRO A 79 102.39 51.56 29.38
N ARG A 80 103.45 51.75 28.57
CA ARG A 80 103.62 51.10 27.25
C ARG A 80 103.72 49.57 27.32
N ARG A 81 104.19 49.00 28.43
CA ARG A 81 104.26 47.54 28.61
C ARG A 81 102.98 46.93 29.14
N ARG A 82 102.18 47.70 29.88
CA ARG A 82 100.96 47.22 30.56
C ARG A 82 99.67 47.62 29.84
N GLY A 83 99.75 48.37 28.74
CA GLY A 83 98.57 48.90 28.04
C GLY A 83 97.80 49.95 28.85
N GLU A 84 98.42 50.52 29.89
CA GLU A 84 97.79 51.50 30.78
C GLU A 84 97.69 52.88 30.09
N PRO A 85 96.71 53.71 30.47
CA PRO A 85 96.62 55.08 29.98
C PRO A 85 97.90 55.87 30.23
N LEU A 86 98.27 56.74 29.29
CA LEU A 86 99.48 57.55 29.41
C LEU A 86 99.42 58.50 30.64
N PRO A 87 100.51 58.63 31.43
CA PRO A 87 100.62 59.63 32.49
C PRO A 87 100.58 61.05 31.92
N SER A 88 99.94 61.98 32.63
CA SER A 88 99.79 63.38 32.21
C SER A 88 101.14 64.07 31.93
N GLU A 89 102.15 63.77 32.74
CA GLU A 89 103.52 64.32 32.66
C GLU A 89 104.26 63.92 31.36
N ALA A 90 103.97 62.72 30.85
CA ALA A 90 104.55 62.24 29.59
C ALA A 90 103.99 62.99 28.38
N GLN A 91 102.74 63.45 28.45
CA GLN A 91 102.12 64.24 27.37
C GLN A 91 102.66 65.67 27.31
N GLU A 92 103.02 66.28 28.45
CA GLU A 92 103.59 67.63 28.48
C GLU A 92 105.01 67.69 27.88
N SER A 93 105.77 66.60 27.95
CA SER A 93 107.16 66.52 27.47
C SER A 93 107.30 66.50 25.94
N LEU A 94 106.19 66.34 25.21
CA LEU A 94 106.14 66.26 23.75
C LEU A 94 106.69 67.54 23.07
N ARG A 95 106.38 68.72 23.62
CA ARG A 95 106.79 70.01 23.05
C ARG A 95 108.30 70.25 23.17
N THR A 96 108.88 69.81 24.28
CA THR A 96 110.32 69.97 24.56
C THR A 96 111.18 69.07 23.67
N LEU A 97 110.69 67.86 23.33
CA LEU A 97 111.33 66.95 22.38
C LEU A 97 111.38 67.55 20.95
N GLU A 98 110.31 68.24 20.52
CA GLU A 98 110.27 68.88 19.20
C GLU A 98 111.35 69.98 19.04
N GLU A 99 111.58 70.79 20.08
CA GLU A 99 112.58 71.87 20.10
C GLU A 99 114.03 71.34 20.00
N ILE A 100 114.38 70.33 20.80
CA ILE A 100 115.73 69.72 20.80
C ILE A 100 116.11 69.16 19.43
N ARG A 101 115.16 68.53 18.72
CA ARG A 101 115.41 67.95 17.40
C ARG A 101 115.78 69.01 16.37
N ALA A 102 115.19 70.20 16.48
CA ALA A 102 115.48 71.33 15.60
C ALA A 102 116.91 71.84 15.81
N ASP A 103 117.32 72.05 17.06
CA ASP A 103 118.65 72.54 17.38
C ASP A 103 119.76 71.56 16.94
N LEU A 104 119.55 70.25 17.13
CA LEU A 104 120.50 69.21 16.69
C LEU A 104 120.69 69.20 15.17
N SER A 105 119.64 69.55 14.41
CA SER A 105 119.72 69.67 12.95
C SER A 105 120.60 70.84 12.51
N GLY A 106 120.45 72.00 13.16
CA GLY A 106 121.22 73.20 12.82
C GLY A 106 122.71 73.02 13.04
N LEU A 107 123.10 72.42 14.17
CA LEU A 107 124.50 72.16 14.51
C LEU A 107 125.23 71.31 13.45
N LEU A 108 124.56 70.29 12.91
CA LEU A 108 125.13 69.35 11.94
C LEU A 108 125.29 69.93 10.52
N GLN A 109 124.49 70.95 10.19
CA GLN A 109 124.47 71.53 8.85
C GLN A 109 125.55 72.60 8.67
N ASP A 110 125.65 73.53 9.62
CA ASP A 110 126.43 74.76 9.42
C ASP A 110 127.89 74.63 9.89
N ASN A 111 128.16 73.73 10.84
CA ASN A 111 129.44 73.70 11.57
C ASN A 111 130.25 72.41 11.38
N LYS A 112 129.88 71.59 10.38
CA LYS A 112 130.40 70.23 10.19
C LYS A 112 131.93 70.14 10.12
N GLN A 113 132.61 71.01 9.36
CA GLN A 113 134.08 70.96 9.20
C GLN A 113 134.88 71.21 10.49
N PHE A 114 134.24 71.86 11.46
CA PHE A 114 134.83 72.16 12.76
C PHE A 114 134.34 71.21 13.84
N LEU A 115 133.63 70.12 13.50
CA LEU A 115 133.29 69.02 14.41
C LEU A 115 134.20 67.81 14.13
N ARG A 116 134.55 67.06 15.17
CA ARG A 116 135.28 65.80 15.01
C ARG A 116 134.30 64.77 14.47
N THR A 117 134.82 63.79 13.75
CA THR A 117 133.99 62.75 13.12
C THR A 117 133.09 62.04 14.15
N SER A 118 133.59 61.79 15.37
CA SER A 118 132.80 61.19 16.46
C SER A 118 131.64 62.06 16.97
N GLU A 119 131.78 63.39 16.92
CA GLU A 119 130.78 64.34 17.41
C GLU A 119 129.59 64.42 16.43
N GLN A 120 129.88 64.42 15.13
CA GLN A 120 128.87 64.43 14.06
C GLN A 120 127.96 63.19 14.15
N THR A 121 128.53 61.99 14.24
CA THR A 121 127.75 60.74 14.29
C THR A 121 126.83 60.67 15.51
N THR A 122 127.29 61.20 16.65
CA THR A 122 126.51 61.17 17.89
C THR A 122 125.29 62.08 17.82
N ALA A 123 125.42 63.29 17.25
CA ALA A 123 124.29 64.22 17.11
C ALA A 123 123.26 63.71 16.10
N GLU A 124 123.68 63.02 15.02
CA GLU A 124 122.77 62.42 14.04
C GLU A 124 121.89 61.32 14.66
N SER A 125 122.46 60.47 15.52
CA SER A 125 121.72 59.42 16.24
C SER A 125 120.63 60.00 17.15
N LEU A 126 121.00 60.94 18.03
CA LEU A 126 120.08 61.55 19.00
C LEU A 126 118.87 62.24 18.36
N ARG A 127 119.08 62.84 17.19
CA ARG A 127 118.00 63.48 16.44
C ARG A 127 116.94 62.47 15.97
N SER A 128 117.37 61.25 15.64
CA SER A 128 116.47 60.16 15.23
C SER A 128 115.65 59.67 16.41
N ASP A 129 116.30 59.40 17.54
CA ASP A 129 115.66 58.85 18.75
C ASP A 129 114.54 59.77 19.27
N VAL A 130 114.78 61.08 19.29
CA VAL A 130 113.79 62.10 19.70
C VAL A 130 112.54 62.10 18.81
N LYS A 131 112.67 61.84 17.51
CA LYS A 131 111.53 61.84 16.56
C LYS A 131 110.59 60.66 16.77
N GLU A 132 111.13 59.51 17.17
CA GLU A 132 110.36 58.28 17.33
C GLU A 132 109.45 58.34 18.57
N LEU A 133 109.95 58.90 19.67
CA LEU A 133 109.18 59.09 20.91
C LEU A 133 107.98 60.03 20.75
N GLU A 134 108.15 61.09 19.95
CA GLU A 134 107.07 62.05 19.63
C GLU A 134 105.86 61.37 18.99
N SER A 135 106.10 60.44 18.05
CA SER A 135 105.05 59.80 17.25
C SER A 135 104.21 58.82 18.08
N TYR A 136 104.82 58.09 19.01
CA TYR A 136 104.15 57.11 19.86
C TYR A 136 103.15 57.75 20.84
N LEU A 137 103.52 58.87 21.46
CA LEU A 137 102.70 59.55 22.47
C LEU A 137 101.36 60.08 21.92
N LYS A 138 101.33 60.51 20.66
CA LYS A 138 100.11 61.03 20.00
C LYS A 138 99.07 59.91 19.77
N ALA A 139 99.50 58.73 19.33
CA ALA A 139 98.60 57.64 18.95
C ALA A 139 97.87 56.96 20.12
N LYS A 140 98.53 56.78 21.27
CA LYS A 140 97.96 56.06 22.43
C LYS A 140 96.80 56.82 23.10
N ARG A 141 96.79 58.14 23.05
CA ARG A 141 95.77 58.99 23.70
C ARG A 141 94.35 58.84 23.10
N GLU A 142 94.24 58.66 21.80
CA GLU A 142 92.95 58.58 21.11
C GLU A 142 92.22 57.26 21.38
N GLN A 143 92.97 56.16 21.48
CA GLN A 143 92.44 54.82 21.69
C GLN A 143 91.82 54.62 23.08
N ASP A 144 92.44 55.16 24.13
CA ASP A 144 91.96 54.97 25.51
C ASP A 144 90.56 55.60 25.73
N ALA A 145 90.17 56.59 24.93
CA ALA A 145 88.84 57.20 24.98
C ALA A 145 87.76 56.30 24.36
N GLU A 146 88.08 55.60 23.27
CA GLU A 146 87.15 54.78 22.49
C GLU A 146 86.76 53.48 23.24
N ILE A 147 87.71 52.84 23.93
CA ILE A 147 87.46 51.64 24.76
C ILE A 147 86.44 51.94 25.88
N SER A 148 86.49 53.12 26.48
CA SER A 148 85.61 53.49 27.59
C SER A 148 84.15 53.66 27.17
N GLU A 149 83.87 54.04 25.93
CA GLU A 149 82.52 54.29 25.42
C GLU A 149 81.80 52.98 25.10
N ILE A 150 82.50 52.05 24.45
CA ILE A 150 82.01 50.70 24.12
C ILE A 150 81.65 49.91 25.39
N GLN A 151 82.49 50.01 26.42
CA GLN A 151 82.26 49.29 27.68
C GLN A 151 80.94 49.72 28.36
N GLY A 152 80.59 51.01 28.35
CA GLY A 152 79.34 51.51 28.94
C GLY A 152 78.08 51.04 28.22
N ALA A 153 78.14 50.83 26.90
CA ALA A 153 77.01 50.33 26.12
C ALA A 153 76.72 48.84 26.38
N ILE A 154 77.77 48.04 26.60
CA ILE A 154 77.64 46.60 26.90
C ILE A 154 76.97 46.40 28.27
N GLU A 155 77.38 47.15 29.30
CA GLU A 155 76.81 47.04 30.65
C GLU A 155 75.30 47.36 30.69
N ALA A 156 74.82 48.28 29.86
CA ALA A 156 73.39 48.57 29.73
C ALA A 156 72.60 47.41 29.09
N LEU A 157 73.16 46.79 28.03
CA LEU A 157 72.57 45.62 27.37
C LEU A 157 72.53 44.39 28.30
N GLU A 158 73.57 44.18 29.12
CA GLU A 158 73.62 43.09 30.11
C GLU A 158 72.44 43.16 31.10
N SER A 159 72.14 44.36 31.62
CA SER A 159 71.07 44.57 32.60
C SER A 159 69.67 44.33 32.02
N GLU A 160 69.46 44.65 30.75
CA GLU A 160 68.18 44.52 30.06
C GLU A 160 67.87 43.05 29.73
N ILE A 161 68.86 42.33 29.18
CA ILE A 161 68.73 40.89 28.90
C ILE A 161 68.48 40.10 30.20
N GLN A 162 69.09 40.51 31.32
CA GLN A 162 68.87 39.88 32.62
C GLN A 162 67.43 40.05 33.13
N ALA A 163 66.79 41.19 32.88
CA ALA A 163 65.42 41.44 33.32
C ALA A 163 64.41 40.62 32.52
N GLU A 164 64.52 40.62 31.20
CA GLU A 164 63.62 39.87 30.30
C GLU A 164 63.78 38.36 30.48
N CYS A 165 65.02 37.86 30.61
CA CYS A 165 65.30 36.42 30.84
C CYS A 165 65.09 35.97 32.30
N SER A 166 64.30 36.71 33.09
CA SER A 166 63.93 36.35 34.47
C SER A 166 62.41 36.28 34.70
N ALA A 167 61.61 36.61 33.69
CA ALA A 167 60.15 36.52 33.73
C ALA A 167 59.66 35.10 33.37
N GLU A 168 58.64 34.58 34.06
CA GLU A 168 58.06 33.27 33.73
C GLU A 168 57.43 33.28 32.32
N GLY A 169 57.84 32.33 31.48
CA GLY A 169 57.31 32.14 30.12
C GLY A 169 58.33 32.41 28.99
N LEU A 170 57.90 32.16 27.75
CA LEU A 170 58.69 32.42 26.55
C LEU A 170 58.77 33.93 26.29
N LEU A 171 59.93 34.42 25.86
CA LEU A 171 60.07 35.77 25.32
C LEU A 171 59.20 35.93 24.08
N SER A 172 58.58 37.09 23.91
CA SER A 172 57.84 37.41 22.69
C SER A 172 58.76 37.45 21.46
N GLU A 173 58.22 37.24 20.26
CA GLU A 173 59.01 37.24 19.01
C GLU A 173 59.67 38.59 18.75
N GLU A 174 58.95 39.67 19.06
CA GLU A 174 59.43 41.05 18.94
C GLU A 174 60.58 41.31 19.92
N THR A 175 60.42 40.91 21.19
CA THR A 175 61.45 41.06 22.23
C THR A 175 62.71 40.23 21.95
N GLU A 176 62.55 38.97 21.53
CA GLU A 176 63.68 38.08 21.20
C GLU A 176 64.50 38.63 20.01
N SER A 177 63.82 39.11 18.97
CA SER A 177 64.44 39.68 17.78
C SER A 177 65.15 41.01 18.09
N GLU A 178 64.51 41.89 18.85
CA GLU A 178 65.07 43.20 19.23
C GLU A 178 66.35 43.05 20.08
N LEU A 179 66.34 42.17 21.08
CA LEU A 179 67.52 41.91 21.90
C LEU A 179 68.68 41.34 21.08
N ARG A 180 68.42 40.43 20.13
CA ARG A 180 69.44 39.87 19.21
C ARG A 180 70.03 40.92 18.29
N GLU A 181 69.20 41.78 17.71
CA GLU A 181 69.67 42.86 16.83
C GLU A 181 70.59 43.83 17.58
N ARG A 182 70.23 44.20 18.80
CA ARG A 182 71.01 45.14 19.61
C ARG A 182 72.34 44.55 20.08
N VAL A 183 72.39 43.27 20.45
CA VAL A 183 73.66 42.56 20.72
C VAL A 183 74.54 42.50 19.47
N SER A 184 73.96 42.24 18.29
CA SER A 184 74.69 42.24 17.03
C SER A 184 75.28 43.62 16.67
N LYS A 185 74.56 44.71 16.98
CA LYS A 185 75.07 46.08 16.78
C LYS A 185 76.26 46.37 17.69
N ALA A 186 76.22 45.93 18.95
CA ALA A 186 77.33 46.10 19.88
C ALA A 186 78.58 45.33 19.43
N GLU A 187 78.44 44.08 18.98
CA GLU A 187 79.55 43.30 18.41
C GLU A 187 80.18 44.00 17.18
N GLY A 188 79.35 44.52 16.27
CA GLY A 188 79.83 45.24 15.08
C GLY A 188 80.63 46.50 15.44
N TRP A 189 80.23 47.22 16.49
CA TRP A 189 80.97 48.39 16.99
C TRP A 189 82.36 47.99 17.52
N ILE A 190 82.45 46.89 18.27
CA ILE A 190 83.72 46.36 18.82
C ILE A 190 84.66 45.95 17.69
N THR A 191 84.18 45.23 16.67
CA THR A 191 85.01 44.78 15.54
C THR A 191 85.58 45.95 14.75
N SER A 192 84.75 46.97 14.46
CA SER A 192 85.21 48.18 13.75
C SER A 192 86.30 48.93 14.51
N ALA A 193 86.15 49.06 15.84
CA ALA A 193 87.15 49.73 16.67
C ALA A 193 88.47 48.92 16.75
N LYS A 194 88.42 47.60 16.61
CA LYS A 194 89.60 46.72 16.61
C LYS A 194 90.44 46.85 15.33
N GLU A 195 89.81 47.01 14.16
CA GLU A 195 90.53 47.11 12.86
C GLU A 195 91.37 48.38 12.72
N ASP A 196 90.96 49.50 13.32
CA ASP A 196 91.69 50.77 13.25
C ASP A 196 93.06 50.75 13.98
N ILE A 197 93.32 49.74 14.82
CA ILE A 197 94.51 49.62 15.67
C ILE A 197 95.75 49.16 14.90
N GLU A 198 95.62 48.32 13.88
CA GLU A 198 96.77 47.76 13.12
C GLU A 198 97.60 48.86 12.42
N THR A 199 97.01 50.02 12.18
CA THR A 199 97.69 51.16 11.53
C THR A 199 98.55 52.01 12.49
N ARG A 200 98.41 51.85 13.81
CA ARG A 200 98.94 52.80 14.82
C ARG A 200 100.13 52.31 15.67
N GLN A 201 100.67 51.11 15.41
CA GLN A 201 101.85 50.51 16.10
C GLN A 201 101.76 50.54 17.65
N LEU A 202 100.65 50.06 18.21
CA LEU A 202 100.38 49.97 19.65
C LEU A 202 100.55 48.53 20.19
N SER A 203 100.46 48.31 21.50
CA SER A 203 100.82 47.04 22.17
C SER A 203 99.76 45.94 22.02
N GLU A 204 100.21 44.68 22.01
CA GLU A 204 99.39 43.46 21.96
C GLU A 204 98.34 43.39 23.10
N THR A 205 98.67 43.94 24.28
CA THR A 205 97.78 44.04 25.45
C THR A 205 96.58 44.98 25.26
N ASP A 206 96.59 45.87 24.26
CA ASP A 206 95.42 46.72 23.96
C ASP A 206 94.38 46.00 23.09
N LEU A 207 94.80 45.00 22.30
CA LEU A 207 93.90 44.12 21.54
C LEU A 207 93.14 43.16 22.47
N GLU A 208 93.80 42.68 23.53
CA GLU A 208 93.21 41.80 24.54
C GLU A 208 91.98 42.44 25.21
N ARG A 209 91.97 43.77 25.42
CA ARG A 209 90.83 44.48 26.04
C ARG A 209 89.60 44.54 25.12
N PHE A 210 89.77 44.61 23.81
CA PHE A 210 88.66 44.52 22.86
C PHE A 210 88.14 43.09 22.73
N ASP A 211 89.03 42.10 22.78
CA ASP A 211 88.65 40.69 22.80
C ASP A 211 87.82 40.33 24.04
N GLU A 212 88.18 40.86 25.21
CA GLU A 212 87.42 40.67 26.45
C GLU A 212 86.01 41.28 26.37
N LEU A 213 85.83 42.43 25.71
CA LEU A 213 84.52 43.04 25.48
C LEU A 213 83.68 42.24 24.45
N PHE A 214 84.31 41.70 23.41
CA PHE A 214 83.64 40.86 22.40
C PHE A 214 83.17 39.52 22.97
N GLU A 215 83.96 38.89 23.85
CA GLU A 215 83.55 37.68 24.57
C GLU A 215 82.33 37.94 25.48
N ARG A 216 82.28 39.08 26.17
CA ARG A 216 81.11 39.46 27.00
C ARG A 216 79.84 39.60 26.16
N THR A 217 79.89 40.29 25.02
CA THR A 217 78.71 40.42 24.13
C THR A 217 78.29 39.10 23.49
N SER A 218 79.25 38.24 23.15
CA SER A 218 78.98 36.89 22.64
C SER A 218 78.23 36.04 23.69
N GLY A 219 78.61 36.16 24.97
CA GLY A 219 77.92 35.53 26.09
C GLY A 219 76.46 35.98 26.24
N LEU A 220 76.16 37.26 25.94
CA LEU A 220 74.79 37.77 25.95
C LEU A 220 73.93 37.25 24.81
N ARG A 221 74.48 37.17 23.59
CA ARG A 221 73.78 36.54 22.44
C ARG A 221 73.39 35.10 22.77
N GLN A 222 74.31 34.35 23.37
CA GLN A 222 74.08 32.96 23.75
C GLN A 222 72.96 32.83 24.80
N ARG A 223 72.91 33.73 25.80
CA ARG A 223 71.84 33.75 26.81
C ARG A 223 70.44 33.99 26.23
N VAL A 224 70.28 34.96 25.33
CA VAL A 224 68.99 35.24 24.66
C VAL A 224 68.57 34.06 23.79
N THR A 225 69.53 33.36 23.17
CA THR A 225 69.24 32.23 22.28
C THR A 225 68.77 30.99 23.04
N ILE A 226 69.39 30.67 24.17
CA ILE A 226 69.12 29.44 24.92
C ILE A 226 67.92 29.57 25.89
N TYR A 227 67.45 30.78 26.20
CA TYR A 227 66.38 30.99 27.18
C TYR A 227 65.05 30.31 26.79
N ASN A 228 64.53 30.59 25.60
CA ASN A 228 63.29 29.98 25.10
C ASN A 228 63.43 28.46 24.88
N GLU A 229 64.62 28.00 24.48
CA GLU A 229 64.95 26.57 24.39
C GLU A 229 64.88 25.89 25.76
N SER A 230 65.45 26.50 26.81
CA SER A 230 65.43 25.94 28.17
C SER A 230 64.02 25.89 28.77
N GLN A 231 63.22 26.95 28.62
CA GLN A 231 61.83 26.98 29.13
C GLN A 231 60.92 25.97 28.41
N THR A 232 61.12 25.82 27.10
CA THR A 232 60.43 24.81 26.29
C THR A 232 60.83 23.39 26.68
N GLU A 233 62.12 23.15 26.93
CA GLU A 233 62.63 21.83 27.30
C GLU A 233 62.09 21.37 28.68
N ASP A 234 61.93 22.28 29.64
CA ASP A 234 61.35 21.95 30.96
C ASP A 234 59.86 21.62 30.87
N THR A 235 59.09 22.38 30.08
CA THR A 235 57.67 22.10 29.82
C THR A 235 57.47 20.81 29.01
N TYR A 236 58.32 20.55 28.00
CA TYR A 236 58.35 19.30 27.25
C TYR A 236 58.63 18.11 28.18
N LYS A 237 59.66 18.19 29.04
CA LYS A 237 60.02 17.12 29.99
C LYS A 237 58.89 16.82 30.98
N SER A 238 58.18 17.84 31.44
CA SER A 238 57.04 17.65 32.33
C SER A 238 55.88 16.94 31.61
N LEU A 239 55.56 17.36 30.37
CA LEU A 239 54.49 16.75 29.59
C LEU A 239 54.83 15.30 29.20
N ILE A 240 56.04 15.06 28.71
CA ILE A 240 56.47 13.72 28.28
C ILE A 240 56.56 12.76 29.47
N GLY A 241 57.05 13.20 30.63
CA GLY A 241 57.10 12.36 31.83
C GLY A 241 55.72 11.96 32.33
N ARG A 242 54.73 12.85 32.18
CA ARG A 242 53.33 12.53 32.46
C ARG A 242 52.77 11.53 31.45
N LEU A 243 53.02 11.72 30.15
CA LEU A 243 52.58 10.81 29.09
C LEU A 243 53.21 9.42 29.19
N GLU A 244 54.51 9.33 29.49
CA GLU A 244 55.22 8.07 29.69
C GLU A 244 54.69 7.28 30.89
N SER A 245 54.14 7.95 31.90
CA SER A 245 53.53 7.31 33.07
C SER A 245 52.08 6.90 32.82
N GLU A 246 51.23 7.82 32.34
CA GLU A 246 49.77 7.63 32.29
C GLU A 246 49.31 6.87 31.04
N VAL A 247 49.95 7.06 29.87
CA VAL A 247 49.48 6.45 28.61
C VAL A 247 49.63 4.92 28.56
N PRO A 248 50.74 4.31 29.02
CA PRO A 248 50.86 2.86 29.04
C PRO A 248 49.85 2.17 29.95
N GLU A 249 49.54 2.78 31.10
CA GLU A 249 48.53 2.27 32.04
C GLU A 249 47.14 2.29 31.40
N LEU A 250 46.72 3.45 30.87
CA LEU A 250 45.43 3.60 30.16
C LEU A 250 45.30 2.66 28.98
N LYS A 251 46.37 2.49 28.20
CA LYS A 251 46.38 1.55 27.07
C LYS A 251 46.23 0.10 27.55
N HIS A 252 47.01 -0.30 28.55
CA HIS A 252 46.98 -1.66 29.08
C HIS A 252 45.62 -2.02 29.67
N GLU A 253 44.98 -1.06 30.33
CA GLU A 253 43.69 -1.23 30.98
C GLU A 253 42.59 -1.62 29.99
N VAL A 254 42.53 -0.96 28.84
CA VAL A 254 41.52 -1.26 27.80
C VAL A 254 41.94 -2.34 26.81
N GLU A 255 43.20 -2.79 26.85
CA GLU A 255 43.76 -3.74 25.87
C GLU A 255 43.02 -5.07 25.95
N GLN A 256 42.65 -5.53 27.15
CA GLN A 256 41.89 -6.78 27.30
C GLN A 256 40.51 -6.67 26.63
N SER A 257 39.78 -5.57 26.84
CA SER A 257 38.50 -5.32 26.14
C SER A 257 38.69 -5.28 24.62
N ARG A 258 39.83 -4.78 24.15
CA ARG A 258 40.15 -4.65 22.73
C ARG A 258 40.52 -5.97 22.05
N GLU A 259 41.22 -6.85 22.77
CA GLU A 259 41.67 -8.15 22.24
C GLU A 259 40.60 -9.24 22.42
N GLU A 260 39.96 -9.28 23.59
CA GLU A 260 39.07 -10.36 24.01
C GLU A 260 37.58 -9.99 23.91
N GLY A 261 37.23 -8.70 23.78
CA GLY A 261 35.84 -8.23 23.70
C GLY A 261 35.10 -8.19 25.05
N VAL A 262 35.84 -8.30 26.16
CA VAL A 262 35.24 -8.12 27.51
C VAL A 262 34.75 -6.68 27.70
N PRO A 263 33.74 -6.43 28.56
CA PRO A 263 33.28 -5.09 28.88
C PRO A 263 34.42 -4.16 29.31
N LEU A 264 34.21 -2.85 29.18
CA LEU A 264 35.18 -1.88 29.69
C LEU A 264 35.40 -2.09 31.22
N PRO A 265 36.65 -1.96 31.70
CA PRO A 265 36.99 -2.24 33.10
C PRO A 265 36.41 -1.22 34.08
N ARG A 266 36.04 -0.03 33.59
CA ARG A 266 35.42 1.08 34.31
C ARG A 266 34.37 1.75 33.41
N GLU A 267 33.55 2.61 34.02
CA GLU A 267 32.55 3.40 33.29
C GLU A 267 33.22 4.29 32.23
N HIS A 268 32.54 4.47 31.10
CA HIS A 268 33.02 5.27 29.96
C HIS A 268 33.56 6.64 30.38
N ASP A 269 32.79 7.36 31.20
CA ASP A 269 33.10 8.73 31.59
C ASP A 269 34.37 8.83 32.44
N GLU A 270 34.69 7.80 33.24
CA GLU A 270 35.92 7.76 34.04
C GLU A 270 37.15 7.68 33.15
N ILE A 271 37.13 6.80 32.14
CA ILE A 271 38.23 6.62 31.20
C ILE A 271 38.40 7.87 30.32
N VAL A 272 37.30 8.46 29.85
CA VAL A 272 37.35 9.69 29.03
C VAL A 272 37.84 10.90 29.83
N CYS A 273 37.49 11.02 31.11
CA CYS A 273 37.99 12.08 31.99
C CYS A 273 39.51 12.02 32.21
N GLU A 274 40.14 10.86 32.07
CA GLU A 274 41.61 10.70 32.12
C GLU A 274 42.26 10.94 30.74
N LEU A 275 41.61 10.52 29.65
CA LEU A 275 42.12 10.68 28.28
C LEU A 275 42.07 12.11 27.74
N ASP A 276 40.94 12.81 27.93
CA ASP A 276 40.69 14.12 27.32
C ASP A 276 41.70 15.20 27.78
N PRO A 277 42.04 15.32 29.08
CA PRO A 277 43.05 16.27 29.54
C PRO A 277 44.45 16.02 28.96
N LEU A 278 44.82 14.76 28.70
CA LEU A 278 46.10 14.41 28.07
C LEU A 278 46.12 14.80 26.59
N LEU A 279 45.01 14.57 25.88
CA LEU A 279 44.83 15.00 24.49
C LEU A 279 44.85 16.54 24.37
N GLU A 280 44.18 17.24 25.28
CA GLU A 280 44.20 18.71 25.36
C GLU A 280 45.62 19.21 25.65
N SER A 281 46.32 18.62 26.62
CA SER A 281 47.70 19.02 26.95
C SER A 281 48.66 18.85 25.76
N ILE A 282 48.53 17.79 24.97
CA ILE A 282 49.31 17.60 23.73
C ILE A 282 48.92 18.64 22.67
N ALA A 283 47.61 18.87 22.48
CA ALA A 283 47.11 19.82 21.48
C ALA A 283 47.53 21.26 21.81
N ASP A 284 47.44 21.66 23.07
CA ASP A 284 47.86 22.96 23.58
C ASP A 284 49.38 23.14 23.40
N PHE A 285 50.17 22.11 23.71
CA PHE A 285 51.62 22.17 23.50
C PHE A 285 51.98 22.34 22.01
N LEU A 286 51.42 21.48 21.13
CA LEU A 286 51.70 21.49 19.69
C LEU A 286 51.14 22.72 18.95
N SER A 287 50.16 23.41 19.53
CA SER A 287 49.64 24.68 19.00
C SER A 287 50.32 25.91 19.60
N SER A 288 51.13 25.73 20.65
CA SER A 288 51.93 26.79 21.26
C SER A 288 53.24 27.04 20.51
N ARG A 289 53.82 28.23 20.72
CA ARG A 289 55.13 28.63 20.18
C ARG A 289 56.29 27.75 20.69
N SER A 290 56.08 27.00 21.78
CA SER A 290 57.02 25.99 22.30
C SER A 290 57.40 24.96 21.22
N THR A 291 56.53 24.72 20.24
CA THR A 291 56.80 23.81 19.11
C THR A 291 57.98 24.28 18.24
N GLU A 292 58.27 25.59 18.18
CA GLU A 292 59.40 26.14 17.41
C GLU A 292 60.77 25.78 18.01
N TYR A 293 60.81 25.39 19.29
CA TYR A 293 62.04 25.18 20.06
C TYR A 293 62.30 23.72 20.46
N ILE A 294 61.46 22.78 19.99
CA ILE A 294 61.69 21.34 20.14
C ILE A 294 62.21 20.72 18.84
N SER A 295 62.88 19.59 18.95
CA SER A 295 63.32 18.83 17.78
C SER A 295 62.14 18.16 17.06
N ALA A 296 62.27 17.93 15.74
CA ALA A 296 61.30 17.17 14.97
C ALA A 296 61.03 15.76 15.54
N LYS A 297 62.00 15.18 16.26
CA LYS A 297 61.85 13.89 16.95
C LYS A 297 60.92 14.01 18.17
N GLN A 298 61.08 15.08 18.96
CA GLN A 298 60.22 15.36 20.12
C GLN A 298 58.78 15.68 19.68
N GLU A 299 58.62 16.40 18.57
CA GLU A 299 57.30 16.70 18.01
C GLU A 299 56.61 15.41 17.53
N ASP A 300 57.34 14.54 16.80
CA ASP A 300 56.83 13.25 16.35
C ASP A 300 56.44 12.35 17.53
N GLU A 301 57.22 12.35 18.60
CA GLU A 301 56.93 11.60 19.84
C GLU A 301 55.60 12.04 20.48
N LEU A 302 55.36 13.36 20.63
CA LEU A 302 54.07 13.87 21.12
C LEU A 302 52.92 13.53 20.20
N ARG A 303 53.11 13.60 18.87
CA ARG A 303 52.10 13.21 17.88
C ARG A 303 51.80 11.71 17.92
N GLN A 304 52.79 10.87 18.20
CA GLN A 304 52.60 9.43 18.40
C GLN A 304 51.74 9.15 19.63
N TYR A 305 52.03 9.78 20.77
CA TYR A 305 51.19 9.68 21.97
C TYR A 305 49.76 10.19 21.72
N GLY A 306 49.62 11.34 21.04
CA GLY A 306 48.30 11.86 20.64
C GLY A 306 47.52 10.88 19.76
N SER A 307 48.19 10.23 18.80
CA SER A 307 47.58 9.20 17.94
C SER A 307 47.14 7.96 18.73
N ILE A 308 47.94 7.51 19.71
CA ILE A 308 47.58 6.40 20.60
C ILE A 308 46.33 6.77 21.40
N LEU A 309 46.35 7.91 22.09
CA LEU A 309 45.24 8.38 22.92
C LEU A 309 43.95 8.60 22.11
N GLN A 310 44.03 9.16 20.90
CA GLN A 310 42.88 9.31 20.02
C GLN A 310 42.30 7.97 19.56
N ARG A 311 43.15 6.98 19.27
CA ARG A 311 42.70 5.62 18.93
C ARG A 311 42.04 4.94 20.12
N THR A 312 42.63 5.08 21.30
CA THR A 312 42.07 4.58 22.57
C THR A 312 40.70 5.20 22.84
N ARG A 313 40.57 6.53 22.74
CA ARG A 313 39.29 7.23 22.90
C ARG A 313 38.23 6.77 21.90
N LYS A 314 38.58 6.64 20.61
CA LYS A 314 37.66 6.11 19.59
C LYS A 314 37.20 4.69 19.92
N PHE A 315 38.10 3.83 20.39
CA PHE A 315 37.77 2.47 20.82
C PHE A 315 36.83 2.49 22.04
N VAL A 316 37.14 3.25 23.09
CA VAL A 316 36.33 3.36 24.31
C VAL A 316 34.91 3.83 23.99
N ASN A 317 34.76 4.85 23.15
CA ASN A 317 33.45 5.33 22.70
C ASN A 317 32.69 4.25 21.93
N ALA A 318 33.36 3.58 20.99
CA ALA A 318 32.74 2.51 20.19
C ALA A 318 32.34 1.30 21.06
N LYS A 319 33.20 0.89 22.00
CA LYS A 319 32.97 -0.26 22.90
C LYS A 319 31.85 0.02 23.89
N SER A 320 31.82 1.20 24.51
CA SER A 320 30.72 1.58 25.40
C SER A 320 29.39 1.67 24.65
N ALA A 321 29.37 2.29 23.46
CA ALA A 321 28.17 2.31 22.63
C ALA A 321 27.73 0.88 22.25
N PHE A 322 28.69 0.01 21.93
CA PHE A 322 28.43 -1.39 21.57
C PHE A 322 27.83 -2.17 22.72
N ASP A 323 28.46 -2.15 23.90
CA ASP A 323 28.01 -2.89 25.08
C ASP A 323 26.59 -2.48 25.49
N ASN A 324 26.27 -1.19 25.40
CA ASN A 324 24.91 -0.69 25.66
C ASN A 324 23.88 -1.15 24.61
N GLN A 325 24.26 -1.28 23.33
CA GLN A 325 23.32 -1.71 22.29
C GLN A 325 23.21 -3.24 22.19
N ILE A 326 24.29 -3.98 22.45
CA ILE A 326 24.32 -5.42 22.28
C ILE A 326 23.41 -6.12 23.29
N GLU A 327 23.36 -5.66 24.55
CA GLU A 327 22.45 -6.18 25.57
C GLU A 327 20.98 -5.98 25.16
N VAL A 328 20.63 -4.80 24.66
CA VAL A 328 19.28 -4.53 24.15
C VAL A 328 18.96 -5.43 22.95
N LEU A 329 19.89 -5.61 22.01
CA LEU A 329 19.67 -6.50 20.86
C LEU A 329 19.50 -7.96 21.28
N GLU A 330 20.20 -8.43 22.31
CA GLU A 330 20.04 -9.77 22.88
C GLU A 330 18.67 -9.94 23.52
N GLU A 331 18.22 -8.98 24.34
CA GLU A 331 16.87 -9.01 24.93
C GLU A 331 15.79 -9.09 23.85
N TRP A 332 15.94 -8.34 22.76
CA TRP A 332 15.01 -8.39 21.63
C TRP A 332 15.06 -9.73 20.90
N ALA A 333 16.26 -10.31 20.68
CA ALA A 333 16.40 -11.61 20.03
C ALA A 333 15.76 -12.72 20.89
N ASP A 334 15.99 -12.72 22.19
CA ASP A 334 15.38 -13.69 23.13
C ASP A 334 13.86 -13.54 23.20
N GLU A 335 13.34 -12.32 23.23
CA GLU A 335 11.89 -12.08 23.24
C GLU A 335 11.22 -12.54 21.93
N LEU A 336 11.81 -12.21 20.78
CA LEU A 336 11.32 -12.65 19.47
C LEU A 336 11.36 -14.17 19.34
N LYS A 337 12.42 -14.80 19.83
CA LYS A 337 12.57 -16.24 19.86
C LYS A 337 11.50 -16.91 20.72
N SER A 338 11.29 -16.43 21.94
CA SER A 338 10.22 -16.93 22.81
C SER A 338 8.85 -16.80 22.14
N THR A 339 8.58 -15.65 21.51
CA THR A 339 7.32 -15.39 20.81
C THR A 339 7.11 -16.41 19.67
N VAL A 340 8.14 -16.66 18.87
CA VAL A 340 8.08 -17.61 17.76
C VAL A 340 7.97 -19.06 18.25
N GLU A 341 8.66 -19.42 19.34
CA GLU A 341 8.50 -20.72 19.98
C GLU A 341 7.07 -20.95 20.47
N ASP A 342 6.43 -19.93 21.07
CA ASP A 342 5.04 -20.00 21.50
C ASP A 342 4.09 -20.22 20.31
N ILE A 343 4.26 -19.49 19.21
CA ILE A 343 3.50 -19.68 17.96
C ILE A 343 3.66 -21.11 17.40
N PHE A 344 4.90 -21.63 17.38
CA PHE A 344 5.16 -22.99 16.91
C PHE A 344 4.58 -24.06 17.85
N ASN A 345 4.48 -23.76 19.15
CA ASN A 345 3.90 -24.65 20.14
C ASN A 345 2.36 -24.65 20.09
N GLU A 346 1.73 -23.50 19.86
CA GLU A 346 0.27 -23.38 19.71
C GLU A 346 -0.25 -24.09 18.45
N ARG A 347 0.57 -24.14 17.38
CA ARG A 347 0.20 -24.74 16.08
C ARG A 347 -1.10 -24.15 15.49
N SER A 348 -1.38 -22.90 15.81
CA SER A 348 -2.56 -22.16 15.39
C SER A 348 -2.28 -21.36 14.11
N TYR A 349 -3.32 -21.10 13.30
CA TYR A 349 -3.18 -20.25 12.13
C TYR A 349 -2.95 -18.81 12.55
N LEU A 350 -1.87 -18.17 12.06
CA LEU A 350 -1.59 -16.76 12.33
C LEU A 350 -2.45 -15.87 11.44
N ALA A 351 -3.42 -15.17 12.02
CA ALA A 351 -4.27 -14.25 11.27
C ALA A 351 -3.48 -13.02 10.77
N THR A 352 -3.95 -12.37 9.70
CA THR A 352 -3.27 -11.20 9.12
C THR A 352 -2.97 -10.08 10.14
N PRO A 353 -3.88 -9.71 11.07
CA PRO A 353 -3.55 -8.72 12.11
C PRO A 353 -2.38 -9.14 13.01
N GLU A 354 -2.32 -10.42 13.38
CA GLU A 354 -1.27 -10.99 14.23
C GLU A 354 0.06 -10.98 13.49
N GLN A 355 0.08 -11.43 12.22
CA GLN A 355 1.26 -11.37 11.37
C GLN A 355 1.81 -9.95 11.25
N ARG A 356 0.95 -8.96 10.98
CA ARG A 356 1.37 -7.55 10.91
C ARG A 356 1.94 -7.04 12.23
N CYS A 357 1.40 -7.49 13.37
CA CYS A 357 1.92 -7.14 14.68
C CYS A 357 3.35 -7.70 14.86
N TYR A 358 3.59 -8.95 14.47
CA TYR A 358 4.91 -9.55 14.52
C TYR A 358 5.88 -8.91 13.52
N GLU A 359 5.47 -8.72 12.26
CA GLU A 359 6.27 -8.05 11.22
C GLU A 359 6.76 -6.68 11.67
N LYS A 360 5.88 -5.86 12.25
CA LYS A 360 6.27 -4.57 12.81
C LYS A 360 7.35 -4.70 13.88
N ARG A 361 7.23 -5.70 14.76
CA ARG A 361 8.21 -5.96 15.82
C ARG A 361 9.56 -6.42 15.25
N PHE A 362 9.55 -7.24 14.20
CA PHE A 362 10.77 -7.62 13.46
C PHE A 362 11.40 -6.42 12.76
N ASP A 363 10.61 -5.56 12.12
CA ASP A 363 11.12 -4.35 11.46
C ASP A 363 11.73 -3.37 12.48
N GLU A 364 11.17 -3.26 13.69
CA GLU A 364 11.76 -2.50 14.80
C GLU A 364 13.10 -3.09 15.25
N ALA A 365 13.19 -4.41 15.42
CA ALA A 365 14.43 -5.10 15.78
C ALA A 365 15.50 -4.95 14.68
N GLN A 366 15.12 -5.12 13.42
CA GLN A 366 16.01 -4.99 12.28
C GLN A 366 16.47 -3.53 12.08
N SER A 367 15.61 -2.55 12.33
CA SER A 367 16.00 -1.14 12.34
C SER A 367 17.05 -0.85 13.42
N ARG A 368 16.96 -1.49 14.60
CA ARG A 368 18.00 -1.38 15.63
C ARG A 368 19.32 -1.98 15.19
N VAL A 369 19.30 -3.18 14.59
CA VAL A 369 20.52 -3.82 14.03
C VAL A 369 21.21 -2.86 13.05
N VAL A 370 20.46 -2.31 12.08
CA VAL A 370 21.00 -1.35 11.10
C VAL A 370 21.55 -0.09 11.76
N LYS A 371 20.81 0.50 12.73
CA LYS A 371 21.29 1.68 13.47
C LYS A 371 22.56 1.40 14.26
N THR A 372 22.70 0.21 14.84
CA THR A 372 23.92 -0.18 15.56
C THR A 372 25.10 -0.29 14.59
N GLU A 373 24.89 -0.89 13.42
CA GLU A 373 25.90 -0.98 12.36
C GLU A 373 26.30 0.40 11.79
N GLU A 374 25.35 1.32 11.66
CA GLU A 374 25.60 2.69 11.16
C GLU A 374 26.30 3.60 12.18
N ASN A 375 25.94 3.49 13.47
CA ASN A 375 26.42 4.40 14.52
C ASN A 375 27.71 3.94 15.20
N ILE A 376 28.06 2.66 15.09
CA ILE A 376 29.23 2.08 15.74
C ILE A 376 30.19 1.55 14.68
N ASP A 377 31.41 2.07 14.65
CA ASP A 377 32.46 1.52 13.80
C ASP A 377 32.93 0.17 14.36
N LEU A 378 32.25 -0.90 13.94
CA LEU A 378 32.51 -2.27 14.38
C LEU A 378 33.96 -2.71 14.11
N ASN A 379 34.67 -2.08 13.16
CA ASN A 379 36.09 -2.39 12.89
C ASN A 379 37.04 -1.99 14.03
N LEU A 380 36.59 -1.11 14.93
CA LEU A 380 37.34 -0.75 16.12
C LEU A 380 37.26 -1.82 17.22
N LEU A 381 36.27 -2.71 17.17
CA LEU A 381 35.96 -3.70 18.19
C LEU A 381 36.71 -5.03 17.99
N ALA A 382 36.78 -5.81 19.07
CA ALA A 382 37.35 -7.16 19.07
C ALA A 382 36.62 -8.06 18.06
N ASN A 383 37.30 -9.12 17.58
CA ASN A 383 36.67 -10.10 16.70
C ASN A 383 35.50 -10.83 17.39
N SER A 384 35.59 -11.04 18.71
CA SER A 384 34.53 -11.64 19.52
C SER A 384 33.26 -10.77 19.56
N ASP A 385 33.40 -9.45 19.78
CA ASP A 385 32.28 -8.50 19.74
C ASP A 385 31.61 -8.46 18.37
N ARG A 386 32.41 -8.36 17.29
CA ARG A 386 31.89 -8.41 15.92
C ARG A 386 31.13 -9.71 15.65
N SER A 387 31.70 -10.85 16.03
CA SER A 387 31.05 -12.15 15.87
C SER A 387 29.76 -12.26 16.68
N ARG A 388 29.73 -11.69 17.90
CA ARG A 388 28.54 -11.64 18.76
C ARG A 388 27.42 -10.84 18.09
N PHE A 389 27.71 -9.66 17.56
CA PHE A 389 26.74 -8.85 16.80
C PHE A 389 26.25 -9.54 15.54
N GLU A 390 27.15 -10.10 14.73
CA GLU A 390 26.78 -10.85 13.52
C GLU A 390 25.89 -12.06 13.87
N SER A 391 26.17 -12.74 14.98
CA SER A 391 25.35 -13.86 15.46
C SER A 391 23.93 -13.41 15.82
N ILE A 392 23.77 -12.32 16.57
CA ILE A 392 22.45 -11.81 16.98
C ILE A 392 21.67 -11.27 15.78
N ALA A 393 22.33 -10.51 14.90
CA ALA A 393 21.73 -10.01 13.67
C ALA A 393 21.24 -11.17 12.77
N SER A 394 22.03 -12.24 12.66
CA SER A 394 21.67 -13.47 11.96
C SER A 394 20.53 -14.22 12.64
N GLU A 395 20.50 -14.28 13.98
CA GLU A 395 19.42 -14.90 14.74
C GLU A 395 18.09 -14.18 14.50
N ILE A 396 18.05 -12.84 14.62
CA ILE A 396 16.86 -12.03 14.33
C ILE A 396 16.37 -12.28 12.88
N ALA A 397 17.28 -12.29 11.91
CA ALA A 397 16.94 -12.55 10.51
C ALA A 397 16.39 -13.98 10.29
N ASN A 398 16.98 -14.97 10.95
CA ASN A 398 16.53 -16.36 10.88
C ASN A 398 15.15 -16.56 11.52
N ILE A 399 14.89 -15.93 12.68
CA ILE A 399 13.59 -15.97 13.35
C ILE A 399 12.51 -15.38 12.44
N ARG A 400 12.78 -14.24 11.77
CA ARG A 400 11.87 -13.67 10.77
C ARG A 400 11.57 -14.67 9.64
N GLY A 401 12.61 -15.29 9.08
CA GLY A 401 12.47 -16.29 8.02
C GLY A 401 11.72 -17.58 8.43
N GLN A 402 11.64 -17.88 9.74
CA GLN A 402 10.84 -19.00 10.23
C GLN A 402 9.33 -18.71 10.19
N LEU A 403 8.93 -17.47 10.48
CA LEU A 403 7.54 -17.01 10.37
C LEU A 403 7.11 -16.80 8.91
N GLU A 404 8.04 -16.39 8.05
CA GLU A 404 7.79 -16.34 6.61
C GLU A 404 7.40 -17.74 6.09
N GLY A 405 6.16 -17.85 5.60
CA GLY A 405 5.59 -19.12 5.14
C GLY A 405 5.14 -20.07 6.26
N TYR A 406 5.05 -19.62 7.52
CA TYR A 406 4.50 -20.42 8.63
C TYR A 406 3.10 -20.97 8.31
N ASN A 407 2.15 -20.10 7.93
CA ASN A 407 0.79 -20.53 7.60
C ASN A 407 0.76 -21.53 6.44
N GLN A 408 1.65 -21.38 5.46
CA GLN A 408 1.74 -22.31 4.33
C GLN A 408 2.19 -23.70 4.81
N LYS A 409 3.25 -23.76 5.63
CA LYS A 409 3.71 -25.01 6.26
C LYS A 409 2.63 -25.62 7.16
N LEU A 410 1.88 -24.78 7.89
CA LEU A 410 0.77 -25.24 8.72
C LEU A 410 -0.33 -25.87 7.84
N ILE A 411 -0.74 -25.21 6.75
CA ILE A 411 -1.73 -25.77 5.81
C ILE A 411 -1.26 -27.13 5.25
N GLU A 412 0.02 -27.27 4.89
CA GLU A 412 0.59 -28.54 4.44
C GLU A 412 0.55 -29.62 5.52
N GLN A 413 0.88 -29.27 6.78
CA GLN A 413 0.75 -30.19 7.90
C GLN A 413 -0.70 -30.60 8.19
N GLN A 414 -1.64 -29.67 8.05
CA GLN A 414 -3.07 -29.95 8.24
C GLN A 414 -3.61 -30.84 7.12
N ARG A 415 -3.15 -30.65 5.88
CA ARG A 415 -3.43 -31.57 4.76
C ARG A 415 -3.02 -33.01 5.11
N ASP A 416 -1.78 -33.21 5.53
CA ASP A 416 -1.28 -34.55 5.89
C ASP A 416 -2.04 -35.14 7.09
N LYS A 417 -2.40 -34.30 8.08
CA LYS A 417 -3.15 -34.72 9.28
C LYS A 417 -4.58 -35.20 8.94
N TYR A 418 -5.25 -34.52 8.02
CA TYR A 418 -6.67 -34.73 7.73
C TYR A 418 -6.95 -35.47 6.41
N GLU A 419 -5.92 -35.99 5.73
CA GLU A 419 -6.06 -36.75 4.47
C GLU A 419 -7.08 -37.90 4.58
N GLU A 420 -6.99 -38.72 5.65
CA GLU A 420 -7.94 -39.82 5.91
C GLU A 420 -9.34 -39.31 6.31
N THR A 421 -9.44 -38.12 6.91
CA THR A 421 -10.73 -37.56 7.36
C THR A 421 -11.53 -37.00 6.19
N PHE A 422 -10.86 -36.43 5.21
CA PHE A 422 -11.49 -35.79 4.06
C PHE A 422 -11.33 -36.57 2.74
N SER A 423 -11.23 -37.89 2.83
CA SER A 423 -11.28 -38.84 1.71
C SER A 423 -12.47 -39.79 1.87
N GLY A 424 -12.88 -40.50 0.81
CA GLY A 424 -13.92 -41.53 0.93
C GLY A 424 -15.36 -41.02 0.83
N PHE A 425 -15.63 -39.81 0.34
CA PHE A 425 -16.99 -39.30 0.29
C PHE A 425 -17.78 -39.80 -0.93
N GLY A 426 -18.96 -40.37 -0.69
CA GLY A 426 -19.91 -40.80 -1.72
C GLY A 426 -19.47 -42.04 -2.52
N ASP A 427 -20.23 -42.37 -3.58
CA ASP A 427 -19.99 -43.54 -4.43
C ASP A 427 -18.74 -43.40 -5.32
N ASP A 428 -18.23 -42.18 -5.50
CA ASP A 428 -17.09 -41.84 -6.37
C ASP A 428 -15.75 -41.67 -5.60
N ASP A 429 -15.70 -41.99 -4.29
CA ASP A 429 -14.48 -41.88 -3.45
C ASP A 429 -13.85 -40.47 -3.53
N LEU A 430 -14.69 -39.44 -3.37
CA LEU A 430 -14.29 -38.04 -3.52
C LEU A 430 -13.42 -37.59 -2.35
N SER A 431 -12.36 -36.85 -2.66
CA SER A 431 -11.48 -36.17 -1.71
C SER A 431 -11.45 -34.67 -1.99
N LEU A 432 -11.09 -33.87 -0.97
CA LEU A 432 -10.87 -32.44 -1.17
C LEU A 432 -9.69 -32.23 -2.13
N ASN A 433 -9.86 -31.34 -3.12
CA ASN A 433 -8.75 -30.89 -3.94
C ASN A 433 -7.94 -29.80 -3.22
N ALA A 434 -6.79 -29.41 -3.78
CA ALA A 434 -5.91 -28.41 -3.18
C ALA A 434 -6.58 -27.03 -2.93
N GLU A 435 -7.53 -26.63 -3.77
CA GLU A 435 -8.28 -25.37 -3.63
C GLU A 435 -9.26 -25.44 -2.44
N GLN A 436 -9.97 -26.56 -2.31
CA GLN A 436 -10.93 -26.81 -1.25
C GLN A 436 -10.22 -27.01 0.09
N GLU A 437 -9.11 -27.74 0.13
CA GLU A 437 -8.24 -27.86 1.31
C GLU A 437 -7.74 -26.50 1.78
N LEU A 438 -7.27 -25.65 0.86
CA LEU A 438 -6.85 -24.30 1.20
C LEU A 438 -8.00 -23.49 1.81
N ALA A 439 -9.23 -23.63 1.29
CA ALA A 439 -10.41 -22.96 1.86
C ALA A 439 -10.76 -23.51 3.25
N VAL A 440 -10.63 -24.82 3.47
CA VAL A 440 -10.92 -25.49 4.74
C VAL A 440 -9.92 -25.12 5.82
N TYR A 441 -8.62 -25.13 5.52
CA TYR A 441 -7.56 -24.94 6.52
C TYR A 441 -7.17 -23.48 6.76
N ARG A 442 -7.36 -22.59 5.78
CA ARG A 442 -7.09 -21.17 5.96
C ARG A 442 -8.07 -20.56 6.96
N ASN A 443 -7.56 -19.99 8.03
CA ASN A 443 -8.36 -19.46 9.13
C ASN A 443 -7.90 -18.04 9.48
N ASP A 444 -8.07 -17.07 8.58
CA ASP A 444 -7.85 -15.64 8.89
C ASP A 444 -9.11 -15.01 9.52
N ILE A 445 -9.13 -13.70 9.74
CA ILE A 445 -10.29 -12.96 10.27
C ILE A 445 -11.44 -12.94 9.25
N HIS A 446 -11.21 -12.48 8.02
CA HIS A 446 -12.22 -12.55 6.96
C HIS A 446 -11.72 -13.41 5.80
N ASN A 447 -12.39 -14.53 5.56
CA ASN A 447 -12.02 -15.51 4.55
C ASN A 447 -13.07 -15.45 3.43
N GLN A 448 -12.67 -14.91 2.29
CA GLN A 448 -13.49 -14.86 1.09
C GLN A 448 -13.22 -16.09 0.24
N VAL A 449 -14.24 -16.91 0.01
CA VAL A 449 -14.15 -18.10 -0.85
C VAL A 449 -14.92 -17.85 -2.13
N ILE A 450 -14.17 -17.48 -3.17
CA ILE A 450 -14.68 -17.20 -4.50
C ILE A 450 -14.82 -18.53 -5.24
N ALA A 451 -16.04 -18.94 -5.52
CA ALA A 451 -16.30 -20.21 -6.16
C ALA A 451 -16.96 -20.06 -7.52
N GLY A 452 -16.71 -20.99 -8.44
CA GLY A 452 -17.51 -21.19 -9.63
C GLY A 452 -18.79 -22.02 -9.40
N ALA A 453 -19.58 -22.18 -10.46
CA ALA A 453 -20.68 -23.14 -10.47
C ALA A 453 -20.12 -24.56 -10.28
N GLY A 454 -20.78 -25.40 -9.46
CA GLY A 454 -20.42 -26.83 -9.37
C GLY A 454 -19.04 -27.14 -8.79
N THR A 455 -18.42 -26.22 -8.04
CA THR A 455 -17.07 -26.39 -7.45
C THR A 455 -17.09 -26.95 -6.01
N GLY A 456 -18.28 -27.27 -5.49
CA GLY A 456 -18.44 -27.83 -4.15
C GLY A 456 -18.50 -26.80 -3.02
N LYS A 457 -18.97 -25.56 -3.25
CA LYS A 457 -19.14 -24.49 -2.24
C LYS A 457 -19.63 -24.97 -0.87
N THR A 458 -20.83 -25.53 -0.83
CA THR A 458 -21.47 -26.00 0.41
C THR A 458 -20.75 -27.21 1.02
N PHE A 459 -20.09 -28.02 0.19
CA PHE A 459 -19.26 -29.13 0.66
C PHE A 459 -18.00 -28.61 1.38
N SER A 460 -17.27 -27.65 0.78
CA SER A 460 -16.11 -27.00 1.42
C SER A 460 -16.50 -26.30 2.73
N LEU A 461 -17.66 -25.65 2.78
CA LEU A 461 -18.17 -25.03 4.01
C LEU A 461 -18.40 -26.08 5.11
N SER A 462 -19.02 -27.22 4.77
CA SER A 462 -19.28 -28.31 5.72
C SER A 462 -17.98 -28.96 6.22
N CYS A 463 -17.02 -29.21 5.32
CA CYS A 463 -15.70 -29.70 5.70
C CYS A 463 -14.96 -28.71 6.61
N ARG A 464 -15.17 -27.40 6.43
CA ARG A 464 -14.59 -26.39 7.33
C ARG A 464 -15.20 -26.41 8.71
N VAL A 465 -16.52 -26.59 8.84
CA VAL A 465 -17.15 -26.80 10.15
C VAL A 465 -16.53 -28.01 10.84
N LYS A 466 -16.41 -29.15 10.13
CA LYS A 466 -15.74 -30.35 10.67
C LYS A 466 -14.31 -30.07 11.11
N TYR A 467 -13.51 -29.38 10.28
CA TYR A 467 -12.15 -29.00 10.63
C TYR A 467 -12.08 -28.16 11.91
N LEU A 468 -12.93 -27.14 12.04
CA LEU A 468 -12.94 -26.28 13.23
C LEU A 468 -13.30 -27.06 14.51
N VAL A 469 -14.30 -27.95 14.44
CA VAL A 469 -14.69 -28.80 15.57
C VAL A 469 -13.55 -29.74 15.99
N GLU A 470 -12.83 -30.35 15.02
CA GLU A 470 -11.66 -31.18 15.30
C GLU A 470 -10.47 -30.40 15.87
N GLU A 471 -10.32 -29.12 15.50
CA GLU A 471 -9.34 -28.21 16.11
C GLU A 471 -9.79 -27.66 17.48
N GLY A 472 -10.95 -28.11 18.00
CA GLY A 472 -11.42 -27.82 19.35
C GLY A 472 -12.32 -26.60 19.49
N VAL A 473 -12.84 -26.05 18.38
CA VAL A 473 -13.88 -25.02 18.42
C VAL A 473 -15.20 -25.65 18.89
N SER A 474 -15.88 -25.00 19.83
CA SER A 474 -17.20 -25.46 20.28
C SER A 474 -18.22 -25.31 19.16
N GLU A 475 -19.12 -26.28 19.01
CA GLU A 475 -20.23 -26.20 18.05
C GLU A 475 -21.12 -24.96 18.30
N ASP A 476 -21.27 -24.55 19.57
CA ASP A 476 -22.03 -23.36 19.97
C ASP A 476 -21.37 -22.04 19.51
N ASP A 477 -20.05 -22.04 19.23
CA ASP A 477 -19.30 -20.87 18.74
C ASP A 477 -19.41 -20.69 17.22
N ILE A 478 -20.08 -21.62 16.51
CA ILE A 478 -20.18 -21.65 15.05
C ILE A 478 -21.61 -21.37 14.60
N LEU A 479 -21.77 -20.35 13.76
CA LEU A 479 -23.02 -20.02 13.07
C LEU A 479 -22.84 -20.23 11.57
N ALA A 480 -23.67 -21.08 10.97
CA ALA A 480 -23.70 -21.28 9.52
C ALA A 480 -25.01 -20.77 8.91
N MET A 481 -24.91 -19.72 8.12
CA MET A 481 -26.04 -19.04 7.49
C MET A 481 -26.16 -19.36 6.01
N THR A 482 -27.39 -19.57 5.56
CA THR A 482 -27.71 -19.80 4.14
C THR A 482 -28.83 -18.89 3.66
N PHE A 483 -28.98 -18.77 2.34
CA PHE A 483 -30.02 -17.93 1.73
C PHE A 483 -31.45 -18.52 1.83
N THR A 484 -31.60 -19.85 1.83
CA THR A 484 -32.92 -20.52 1.82
C THR A 484 -33.07 -21.52 2.94
N ARG A 485 -34.30 -21.68 3.46
CA ARG A 485 -34.59 -22.68 4.52
C ARG A 485 -34.24 -24.11 4.08
N LYS A 486 -34.41 -24.40 2.79
CA LYS A 486 -34.03 -25.68 2.19
C LYS A 486 -32.51 -25.89 2.30
N ALA A 487 -31.71 -24.90 1.90
CA ALA A 487 -30.25 -24.97 2.00
C ALA A 487 -29.77 -25.07 3.45
N ALA A 488 -30.41 -24.37 4.41
CA ALA A 488 -30.09 -24.50 5.83
C ALA A 488 -30.34 -25.93 6.34
N THR A 489 -31.48 -26.52 5.95
CA THR A 489 -31.83 -27.91 6.32
C THR A 489 -30.85 -28.90 5.70
N GLU A 490 -30.57 -28.77 4.39
CA GLU A 490 -29.59 -29.61 3.70
C GLU A 490 -28.18 -29.48 4.28
N MET A 491 -27.78 -28.30 4.76
CA MET A 491 -26.50 -28.09 5.44
C MET A 491 -26.48 -28.76 6.81
N SER A 492 -27.56 -28.62 7.60
CA SER A 492 -27.70 -29.31 8.89
C SER A 492 -27.65 -30.82 8.73
N ASP A 493 -28.45 -31.36 7.83
CA ASP A 493 -28.53 -32.80 7.55
C ASP A 493 -27.16 -33.32 7.08
N ARG A 494 -26.45 -32.55 6.25
CA ARG A 494 -25.11 -32.91 5.79
C ARG A 494 -24.09 -32.95 6.91
N LEU A 495 -24.10 -31.98 7.84
CA LEU A 495 -23.20 -31.98 8.98
C LEU A 495 -23.45 -33.19 9.90
N ASP A 496 -24.72 -33.54 10.12
CA ASP A 496 -25.13 -34.69 10.91
C ASP A 496 -24.76 -36.01 10.21
N GLU A 497 -25.19 -36.21 8.96
CA GLU A 497 -24.99 -37.46 8.22
C GLU A 497 -23.52 -37.72 7.87
N MET A 498 -22.75 -36.69 7.48
CA MET A 498 -21.36 -36.86 7.07
C MET A 498 -20.38 -36.87 8.24
N PHE A 499 -20.68 -36.12 9.31
CA PHE A 499 -19.69 -35.81 10.35
C PHE A 499 -20.16 -36.01 11.79
N ASP A 500 -21.43 -36.40 12.02
CA ASP A 500 -22.05 -36.55 13.35
C ASP A 500 -22.03 -35.22 14.15
N ILE A 501 -22.23 -34.09 13.45
CA ILE A 501 -22.25 -32.73 14.00
C ILE A 501 -23.69 -32.20 13.96
N SER A 502 -24.27 -31.91 15.13
CA SER A 502 -25.69 -31.49 15.25
C SER A 502 -25.92 -30.27 16.16
N GLY A 503 -24.90 -29.79 16.88
CA GLY A 503 -24.96 -28.63 17.76
C GLY A 503 -24.68 -27.29 17.09
N VAL A 504 -24.15 -27.29 15.85
CA VAL A 504 -23.89 -26.06 15.09
C VAL A 504 -25.20 -25.38 14.69
N GLU A 505 -25.34 -24.08 14.97
CA GLU A 505 -26.52 -23.32 14.57
C GLU A 505 -26.52 -23.15 13.04
N THR A 506 -27.41 -23.87 12.36
CA THR A 506 -27.64 -23.75 10.93
C THR A 506 -28.99 -23.08 10.67
N SER A 507 -28.99 -21.93 10.00
CA SER A 507 -30.23 -21.19 9.78
C SER A 507 -30.17 -20.30 8.54
N THR A 508 -31.29 -19.67 8.21
CA THR A 508 -31.26 -18.50 7.32
C THR A 508 -31.14 -17.24 8.16
N LEU A 509 -30.60 -16.17 7.57
CA LEU A 509 -30.58 -14.84 8.20
C LEU A 509 -31.95 -14.44 8.76
N HIS A 510 -33.03 -14.73 8.02
CA HIS A 510 -34.38 -14.42 8.45
C HIS A 510 -34.83 -15.30 9.63
N SER A 511 -34.53 -16.60 9.62
CA SER A 511 -34.87 -17.48 10.74
C SER A 511 -34.14 -17.06 12.02
N PHE A 512 -32.85 -16.70 11.93
CA PHE A 512 -32.10 -16.21 13.07
C PHE A 512 -32.60 -14.83 13.54
N GLY A 513 -32.84 -13.88 12.63
CA GLY A 513 -33.42 -12.58 12.97
C GLY A 513 -34.77 -12.70 13.67
N ASN A 514 -35.61 -13.65 13.26
CA ASN A 514 -36.87 -13.92 13.94
C ASN A 514 -36.67 -14.47 15.35
N ARG A 515 -35.69 -15.37 15.55
CA ARG A 515 -35.32 -15.87 16.88
C ARG A 515 -34.83 -14.73 17.78
N ALA A 516 -33.99 -13.84 17.26
CA ALA A 516 -33.52 -12.65 17.95
C ALA A 516 -34.68 -11.75 18.40
N LEU A 517 -35.65 -11.46 17.52
CA LEU A 517 -36.81 -10.64 17.90
C LEU A 517 -37.72 -11.31 18.93
N ASN A 518 -37.93 -12.63 18.84
CA ASN A 518 -38.71 -13.35 19.83
C ASN A 518 -38.06 -13.34 21.23
N GLU A 519 -36.73 -13.25 21.29
CA GLU A 519 -36.00 -13.10 22.56
C GLU A 519 -36.21 -11.69 23.17
N ILE A 520 -36.27 -10.65 22.33
CA ILE A 520 -36.47 -9.26 22.76
C ILE A 520 -37.92 -9.03 23.21
N ASP A 521 -38.87 -9.32 22.31
CA ASP A 521 -40.30 -9.13 22.56
C ASP A 521 -41.12 -10.19 21.79
N PRO A 522 -41.59 -11.25 22.46
CA PRO A 522 -42.40 -12.29 21.83
C PRO A 522 -43.81 -11.81 21.44
N THR A 523 -44.19 -10.56 21.76
CA THR A 523 -45.49 -9.98 21.39
C THR A 523 -45.46 -9.25 20.05
N LEU A 524 -44.28 -9.05 19.45
CA LEU A 524 -44.12 -8.42 18.14
C LEU A 524 -44.88 -9.21 17.07
N VAL A 525 -45.65 -8.50 16.23
CA VAL A 525 -46.48 -9.12 15.20
C VAL A 525 -45.82 -9.00 13.84
N GLN A 526 -45.49 -10.14 13.23
CA GLN A 526 -44.94 -10.17 11.87
C GLN A 526 -46.05 -9.99 10.81
N ILE A 527 -45.86 -9.06 9.87
CA ILE A 527 -46.78 -8.83 8.74
C ILE A 527 -46.09 -9.23 7.42
N GLU A 528 -46.63 -10.26 6.75
CA GLU A 528 -46.03 -10.84 5.53
C GLU A 528 -46.96 -10.88 4.30
N ASP A 529 -46.35 -10.96 3.11
CA ASP A 529 -46.96 -11.28 1.82
C ASP A 529 -48.30 -10.61 1.53
N GLN A 530 -49.39 -11.38 1.47
CA GLN A 530 -50.72 -10.86 1.17
C GLN A 530 -51.22 -9.89 2.25
N SER A 531 -50.75 -10.03 3.50
CA SER A 531 -51.10 -9.08 4.56
C SER A 531 -50.43 -7.72 4.31
N ARG A 532 -49.19 -7.70 3.81
CA ARG A 532 -48.52 -6.45 3.40
C ARG A 532 -49.21 -5.80 2.22
N LEU A 533 -49.56 -6.56 1.17
CA LEU A 533 -50.29 -6.03 0.01
C LEU A 533 -51.64 -5.42 0.42
N ARG A 534 -52.40 -6.14 1.27
CA ARG A 534 -53.66 -5.63 1.83
C ARG A 534 -53.47 -4.36 2.65
N GLU A 535 -52.37 -4.27 3.40
CA GLU A 535 -52.04 -3.12 4.22
C GLU A 535 -51.65 -1.92 3.35
N VAL A 536 -50.81 -2.11 2.33
CA VAL A 536 -50.51 -1.10 1.31
C VAL A 536 -51.79 -0.58 0.66
N GLY A 537 -52.68 -1.46 0.20
CA GLY A 537 -53.97 -1.06 -0.35
C GLY A 537 -54.85 -0.28 0.64
N ARG A 538 -54.82 -0.65 1.94
CA ARG A 538 -55.51 0.10 3.01
C ARG A 538 -54.94 1.50 3.18
N LEU A 539 -53.62 1.62 3.19
CA LEU A 539 -52.93 2.90 3.35
C LEU A 539 -53.15 3.81 2.15
N ILE A 540 -53.09 3.27 0.93
CA ILE A 540 -53.45 4.01 -0.29
C ILE A 540 -54.87 4.58 -0.16
N ARG A 541 -55.88 3.76 0.21
CA ARG A 541 -57.26 4.24 0.40
C ARG A 541 -57.37 5.30 1.50
N SER A 542 -56.65 5.12 2.61
CA SER A 542 -56.64 6.07 3.72
C SER A 542 -56.04 7.41 3.31
N LEU A 543 -54.88 7.39 2.64
CA LEU A 543 -54.19 8.58 2.14
C LEU A 543 -55.00 9.26 1.05
N TYR A 544 -55.62 8.50 0.14
CA TYR A 544 -56.50 9.03 -0.90
C TYR A 544 -57.64 9.90 -0.34
N GLN A 545 -58.18 9.51 0.82
CA GLN A 545 -59.24 10.27 1.49
C GLN A 545 -58.73 11.45 2.33
N ALA A 546 -57.55 11.30 2.95
CA ALA A 546 -57.05 12.23 3.96
C ALA A 546 -56.02 13.25 3.45
N ASP A 547 -55.32 12.94 2.36
CA ASP A 547 -54.15 13.67 1.87
C ASP A 547 -54.39 14.14 0.42
N GLN A 548 -54.57 15.46 0.28
CA GLN A 548 -54.89 16.08 -1.01
C GLN A 548 -53.75 15.97 -2.02
N GLU A 549 -52.50 16.01 -1.54
CA GLU A 549 -51.31 15.96 -2.38
C GLU A 549 -51.06 14.53 -2.86
N PHE A 550 -51.16 13.54 -1.96
CA PHE A 550 -51.14 12.13 -2.34
C PHE A 550 -52.20 11.81 -3.40
N ARG A 551 -53.44 12.26 -3.20
CA ARG A 551 -54.53 12.02 -4.15
C ARG A 551 -54.23 12.57 -5.54
N LYS A 552 -53.69 13.80 -5.62
CA LYS A 552 -53.33 14.44 -6.90
C LYS A 552 -52.35 13.56 -7.67
N HIS A 553 -51.21 13.23 -7.06
CA HIS A 553 -50.19 12.40 -7.70
C HIS A 553 -50.68 10.98 -7.99
N TYR A 554 -51.48 10.39 -7.10
CA TYR A 554 -52.03 9.05 -7.32
C TYR A 554 -52.99 8.99 -8.53
N ASP A 555 -53.86 9.99 -8.69
CA ASP A 555 -54.80 10.08 -9.82
C ASP A 555 -54.03 10.26 -11.15
N GLU A 556 -53.06 11.18 -11.19
CA GLU A 556 -52.21 11.44 -12.38
C GLU A 556 -51.40 10.20 -12.77
N PHE A 557 -50.77 9.53 -11.79
CA PHE A 557 -50.08 8.26 -12.02
C PHE A 557 -51.02 7.17 -12.57
N LEU A 558 -52.20 7.01 -11.98
CA LEU A 558 -53.11 5.94 -12.35
C LEU A 558 -53.64 6.12 -13.79
N GLU A 559 -53.85 7.35 -14.23
CA GLU A 559 -54.25 7.65 -15.61
C GLU A 559 -53.14 7.24 -16.60
N LEU A 560 -51.90 7.66 -16.36
CA LEU A 560 -50.74 7.33 -17.20
C LEU A 560 -50.44 5.82 -17.21
N TYR A 561 -50.49 5.17 -16.05
CA TYR A 561 -50.25 3.73 -15.93
C TYR A 561 -51.27 2.91 -16.73
N LYS A 562 -52.55 3.31 -16.71
CA LYS A 562 -53.62 2.66 -17.48
C LYS A 562 -53.37 2.78 -18.99
N GLU A 563 -52.98 3.96 -19.46
CA GLU A 563 -52.67 4.18 -20.88
C GLU A 563 -51.48 3.33 -21.36
N ALA A 564 -50.44 3.20 -20.54
CA ALA A 564 -49.23 2.45 -20.88
C ALA A 564 -49.43 0.92 -20.82
N ASN A 565 -50.15 0.41 -19.81
CA ASN A 565 -50.13 -1.01 -19.46
C ASN A 565 -51.44 -1.76 -19.78
N LEU A 566 -52.58 -1.08 -19.91
CA LEU A 566 -53.85 -1.73 -20.20
C LEU A 566 -54.22 -1.58 -21.67
N LYS A 567 -53.96 -2.64 -22.45
CA LYS A 567 -54.49 -2.74 -23.83
C LYS A 567 -56.01 -2.89 -23.80
N ASP A 568 -56.71 -2.17 -24.66
CA ASP A 568 -58.17 -2.29 -24.83
C ASP A 568 -58.53 -3.55 -25.64
N ASP A 569 -58.25 -4.74 -25.10
CA ASP A 569 -58.61 -6.03 -25.69
C ASP A 569 -59.76 -6.71 -24.93
N ASP A 570 -61.00 -6.53 -25.43
CA ASP A 570 -62.20 -7.17 -24.87
C ASP A 570 -62.17 -8.71 -24.96
N LYS A 571 -61.29 -9.31 -25.78
CA LYS A 571 -61.10 -10.76 -25.79
C LYS A 571 -60.30 -11.20 -24.57
N GLU A 572 -59.18 -10.55 -24.27
CA GLU A 572 -58.34 -10.85 -23.11
C GLU A 572 -59.11 -10.67 -21.80
N ARG A 573 -59.86 -9.56 -21.65
CA ARG A 573 -60.71 -9.32 -20.47
C ARG A 573 -61.78 -10.41 -20.29
N ARG A 574 -62.34 -10.91 -21.41
CA ARG A 574 -63.35 -11.98 -21.41
C ARG A 574 -62.73 -13.33 -21.06
N ASP A 575 -61.57 -13.64 -21.59
CA ASP A 575 -60.83 -14.87 -21.29
C ASP A 575 -60.36 -14.88 -19.83
N PHE A 576 -59.95 -13.73 -19.29
CA PHE A 576 -59.62 -13.57 -17.87
C PHE A 576 -60.83 -13.80 -16.96
N LEU A 577 -61.96 -13.14 -17.20
CA LEU A 577 -63.20 -13.37 -16.43
C LEU A 577 -63.64 -14.83 -16.49
N ASN A 578 -63.53 -15.46 -17.66
CA ASN A 578 -63.83 -16.89 -17.82
C ASN A 578 -62.87 -17.75 -16.97
N SER A 579 -61.57 -17.43 -16.98
CA SER A 579 -60.58 -18.17 -16.19
C SER A 579 -60.87 -18.15 -14.68
N LEU A 580 -61.34 -17.01 -14.14
CA LEU A 580 -61.75 -16.90 -12.73
C LEU A 580 -62.99 -17.75 -12.45
N ARG A 581 -63.97 -17.77 -13.36
CA ARG A 581 -65.16 -18.62 -13.23
C ARG A 581 -64.87 -20.12 -13.25
N TYR A 582 -63.77 -20.54 -13.89
CA TYR A 582 -63.34 -21.94 -13.95
C TYR A 582 -62.38 -22.33 -12.82
N LYS A 583 -61.81 -21.37 -12.08
CA LYS A 583 -61.08 -21.61 -10.84
C LYS A 583 -62.07 -21.66 -9.68
N SER A 584 -62.31 -22.84 -9.11
CA SER A 584 -63.27 -23.03 -8.01
C SER A 584 -62.90 -22.28 -6.71
N ASP A 585 -61.70 -21.70 -6.64
CA ASP A 585 -61.09 -21.23 -5.39
C ASP A 585 -60.71 -19.74 -5.45
N THR A 586 -61.24 -18.97 -6.40
CA THR A 586 -60.90 -17.54 -6.57
C THR A 586 -62.15 -16.69 -6.77
N THR A 587 -62.25 -15.57 -6.05
CA THR A 587 -63.38 -14.62 -6.16
C THR A 587 -63.29 -13.79 -7.44
N LEU A 588 -64.38 -13.16 -7.86
CA LEU A 588 -64.37 -12.18 -8.96
C LEU A 588 -63.50 -10.96 -8.68
N ARG A 589 -63.17 -10.70 -7.41
CA ARG A 589 -62.23 -9.65 -6.99
C ARG A 589 -60.77 -10.14 -6.96
N GLY A 590 -60.52 -11.43 -7.20
CA GLY A 590 -59.19 -12.01 -7.28
C GLY A 590 -58.62 -12.56 -5.99
N GLU A 591 -59.44 -12.66 -4.95
CA GLU A 591 -59.02 -13.21 -3.66
C GLU A 591 -58.96 -14.73 -3.76
N GLU A 592 -57.85 -15.32 -3.33
CA GLU A 592 -57.76 -16.77 -3.20
C GLU A 592 -58.47 -17.19 -1.91
N VAL A 593 -59.47 -18.06 -2.05
CA VAL A 593 -60.36 -18.41 -0.96
C VAL A 593 -59.64 -19.34 0.01
N GLN A 594 -59.31 -18.82 1.19
CA GLN A 594 -58.50 -19.49 2.21
C GLN A 594 -59.30 -20.51 3.02
N SER A 595 -59.75 -21.57 2.36
CA SER A 595 -60.32 -22.75 3.04
C SER A 595 -59.80 -24.04 2.41
N ARG A 596 -59.72 -25.11 3.20
CA ARG A 596 -59.43 -26.46 2.72
C ARG A 596 -60.70 -27.27 2.43
N PHE A 597 -61.89 -26.68 2.65
CA PHE A 597 -63.17 -27.32 2.44
C PHE A 597 -63.92 -26.70 1.27
N ASN A 598 -64.37 -27.54 0.34
CA ASN A 598 -65.12 -27.06 -0.84
C ASN A 598 -66.40 -26.30 -0.45
N GLU A 599 -67.12 -26.75 0.58
CA GLU A 599 -68.35 -26.05 1.04
C GLU A 599 -68.08 -24.60 1.47
N GLU A 600 -67.02 -24.40 2.25
CA GLU A 600 -66.62 -23.07 2.74
C GLU A 600 -66.01 -22.24 1.62
N LYS A 601 -65.29 -22.87 0.68
CA LYS A 601 -64.82 -22.20 -0.54
C LYS A 601 -66.00 -21.65 -1.33
N ASP A 602 -66.99 -22.49 -1.63
CA ASP A 602 -68.18 -22.12 -2.41
C ASP A 602 -68.96 -20.99 -1.70
N ALA A 603 -69.10 -21.07 -0.38
CA ALA A 603 -69.78 -20.05 0.40
C ALA A 603 -69.03 -18.71 0.41
N HIS A 604 -67.72 -18.72 0.66
CA HIS A 604 -66.90 -17.51 0.68
C HIS A 604 -66.85 -16.86 -0.71
N THR A 605 -66.67 -17.65 -1.78
CA THR A 605 -66.75 -17.15 -3.15
C THR A 605 -68.11 -16.50 -3.42
N SER A 606 -69.21 -17.13 -3.01
CA SER A 606 -70.56 -16.60 -3.23
C SER A 606 -70.79 -15.28 -2.50
N VAL A 607 -70.28 -15.13 -1.27
CA VAL A 607 -70.39 -13.88 -0.50
C VAL A 607 -69.53 -12.78 -1.12
N ALA A 608 -68.27 -13.07 -1.43
CA ALA A 608 -67.35 -12.13 -2.04
C ALA A 608 -67.87 -11.61 -3.40
N ASP A 609 -68.35 -12.52 -4.24
CA ASP A 609 -68.89 -12.21 -5.57
C ASP A 609 -70.19 -11.40 -5.49
N LEU A 610 -71.05 -11.69 -4.52
CA LEU A 610 -72.26 -10.92 -4.27
C LEU A 610 -71.91 -9.47 -3.95
N LEU A 611 -71.04 -9.29 -2.96
CA LEU A 611 -70.64 -7.96 -2.48
C LEU A 611 -69.95 -7.18 -3.61
N PHE A 612 -69.04 -7.83 -4.34
CA PHE A 612 -68.34 -7.23 -5.47
C PHE A 612 -69.28 -6.85 -6.62
N LYS A 613 -70.18 -7.74 -7.06
CA LYS A 613 -71.14 -7.43 -8.14
C LYS A 613 -72.04 -6.25 -7.81
N HIS A 614 -72.30 -5.99 -6.53
CA HIS A 614 -73.17 -4.92 -6.07
C HIS A 614 -72.42 -3.68 -5.57
N ASP A 615 -71.10 -3.63 -5.80
CA ASP A 615 -70.23 -2.52 -5.39
C ASP A 615 -70.31 -2.22 -3.88
N ILE A 616 -70.38 -3.27 -3.06
CA ILE A 616 -70.39 -3.15 -1.60
C ILE A 616 -68.96 -3.36 -1.10
N SER A 617 -68.43 -2.35 -0.41
CA SER A 617 -67.10 -2.39 0.19
C SER A 617 -66.99 -3.46 1.28
N TYR A 618 -66.03 -4.38 1.13
CA TYR A 618 -65.74 -5.42 2.12
C TYR A 618 -64.24 -5.69 2.26
N HIS A 619 -63.87 -6.23 3.42
CA HIS A 619 -62.59 -6.90 3.63
C HIS A 619 -62.80 -8.39 3.86
N TYR A 620 -62.13 -9.21 3.06
CA TYR A 620 -62.04 -10.65 3.25
C TYR A 620 -60.89 -10.98 4.20
N ARG A 621 -61.14 -11.81 5.23
CA ARG A 621 -60.09 -12.39 6.11
C ARG A 621 -59.08 -11.36 6.65
N LYS A 622 -59.59 -10.22 7.12
CA LYS A 622 -58.79 -9.11 7.69
C LYS A 622 -58.77 -9.16 9.20
N TYR A 623 -57.61 -8.94 9.82
CA TYR A 623 -57.49 -8.83 11.27
C TYR A 623 -58.41 -7.74 11.83
N ALA A 624 -59.21 -8.12 12.82
CA ALA A 624 -60.12 -7.25 13.52
C ALA A 624 -59.42 -6.64 14.75
N ALA A 625 -58.71 -5.52 14.56
CA ALA A 625 -58.00 -4.83 15.64
C ALA A 625 -58.91 -4.51 16.84
N TRP A 626 -60.18 -4.22 16.60
CA TRP A 626 -61.19 -3.96 17.64
C TRP A 626 -61.50 -5.18 18.53
N ALA A 627 -61.21 -6.40 18.06
CA ALA A 627 -61.41 -7.63 18.81
C ALA A 627 -60.18 -8.06 19.62
N GLY A 628 -59.01 -7.45 19.37
CA GLY A 628 -57.74 -7.86 19.95
C GLY A 628 -57.38 -9.32 19.63
N ASN A 629 -56.75 -9.99 20.61
CA ASN A 629 -56.27 -11.37 20.51
C ASN A 629 -57.04 -12.31 21.47
N PRO A 630 -58.30 -12.67 21.18
CA PRO A 630 -59.06 -13.56 22.06
C PRO A 630 -58.43 -14.97 22.06
N LYS A 631 -57.99 -15.42 23.25
CA LYS A 631 -57.16 -16.62 23.50
C LYS A 631 -55.76 -16.55 22.87
N ASP A 632 -55.10 -15.39 22.96
CA ASP A 632 -53.74 -15.16 22.44
C ASP A 632 -53.61 -15.40 20.92
N GLN A 633 -54.73 -15.31 20.20
CA GLN A 633 -54.80 -15.48 18.75
C GLN A 633 -55.59 -14.34 18.14
N ALA A 634 -54.99 -13.67 17.16
CA ALA A 634 -55.63 -12.64 16.35
C ALA A 634 -57.00 -13.12 15.83
N TYR A 635 -58.04 -12.31 16.06
CA TYR A 635 -59.35 -12.57 15.47
C TYR A 635 -59.39 -12.08 14.02
N ILE A 636 -59.66 -13.00 13.09
CA ILE A 636 -59.73 -12.73 11.65
C ILE A 636 -61.10 -13.20 11.16
N PRO A 637 -62.10 -12.30 11.06
CA PRO A 637 -63.41 -12.65 10.52
C PRO A 637 -63.37 -13.08 9.05
N ASP A 638 -64.33 -13.91 8.63
CA ASP A 638 -64.46 -14.33 7.24
C ASP A 638 -64.68 -13.11 6.31
N PHE A 639 -65.66 -12.24 6.62
CA PHE A 639 -65.81 -10.93 5.95
C PHE A 639 -66.15 -9.82 6.94
N SER A 640 -65.71 -8.60 6.65
CA SER A 640 -66.17 -7.39 7.35
C SER A 640 -66.58 -6.31 6.35
N LEU A 641 -67.69 -5.63 6.62
CA LEU A 641 -68.26 -4.52 5.87
C LEU A 641 -68.11 -3.26 6.75
N PRO A 642 -67.00 -2.51 6.62
CA PRO A 642 -66.66 -1.43 7.56
C PRO A 642 -67.66 -0.29 7.55
N GLU A 643 -68.17 0.06 6.36
CA GLU A 643 -69.13 1.16 6.18
C GLU A 643 -70.47 0.90 6.86
N HIS A 644 -70.74 -0.35 7.20
CA HIS A 644 -71.97 -0.79 7.85
C HIS A 644 -71.75 -1.32 9.27
N ASN A 645 -70.50 -1.41 9.74
CA ASN A 645 -70.12 -2.11 10.98
C ASN A 645 -70.72 -3.53 11.04
N ILE A 646 -70.71 -4.27 9.92
CA ILE A 646 -71.21 -5.65 9.85
C ILE A 646 -70.05 -6.61 9.66
N VAL A 647 -70.06 -7.73 10.38
CA VAL A 647 -69.12 -8.83 10.20
C VAL A 647 -69.88 -10.08 9.82
N ILE A 648 -69.41 -10.80 8.82
CA ILE A 648 -70.01 -12.03 8.32
C ILE A 648 -69.10 -13.20 8.66
N GLU A 649 -69.66 -14.22 9.29
CA GLU A 649 -68.98 -15.47 9.65
C GLU A 649 -69.72 -16.64 9.04
N TYR A 650 -69.00 -17.51 8.32
CA TYR A 650 -69.57 -18.73 7.76
C TYR A 650 -69.19 -19.92 8.64
N LEU A 651 -70.22 -20.63 9.11
CA LEU A 651 -70.05 -21.86 9.89
C LEU A 651 -70.42 -23.08 9.03
N PRO A 652 -69.43 -23.85 8.53
CA PRO A 652 -69.68 -25.06 7.74
C PRO A 652 -70.64 -26.05 8.39
N SER A 653 -71.33 -26.84 7.56
CA SER A 653 -72.27 -27.87 7.99
C SER A 653 -71.63 -28.96 8.86
N GLU A 654 -72.40 -29.54 9.77
CA GLU A 654 -71.98 -30.58 10.72
C GLU A 654 -71.22 -31.74 10.05
N PRO A 655 -71.62 -32.28 8.88
CA PRO A 655 -70.84 -33.30 8.17
C PRO A 655 -69.43 -32.83 7.76
N THR A 656 -69.26 -31.56 7.41
CA THR A 656 -67.96 -30.96 7.07
C THR A 656 -67.12 -30.74 8.33
N ARG A 657 -67.74 -30.32 9.43
CA ARG A 657 -67.09 -30.18 10.75
C ARG A 657 -66.52 -31.50 11.27
N GLN A 658 -67.21 -32.62 11.03
CA GLN A 658 -66.83 -33.94 11.54
C GLN A 658 -65.76 -34.68 10.72
N ARG A 659 -65.43 -34.24 9.49
CA ARG A 659 -64.61 -35.04 8.56
C ARG A 659 -63.13 -35.15 8.92
N LYS A 660 -62.54 -34.30 9.79
CA LYS A 660 -61.14 -34.43 10.27
C LYS A 660 -60.87 -33.61 11.57
N ARG A 661 -59.86 -34.03 12.35
CA ARG A 661 -59.40 -33.51 13.67
C ARG A 661 -59.05 -32.00 13.74
N TRP A 662 -58.87 -31.32 12.61
CA TRP A 662 -58.42 -29.92 12.52
C TRP A 662 -59.54 -28.88 12.59
N TYR A 663 -60.82 -29.27 12.47
CA TYR A 663 -61.94 -28.35 12.68
C TYR A 663 -62.03 -27.84 14.13
N ASN A 664 -61.38 -28.53 15.09
CA ASN A 664 -61.28 -28.11 16.49
C ASN A 664 -60.51 -26.78 16.71
N GLN A 665 -59.98 -26.15 15.65
CA GLN A 665 -59.33 -24.84 15.68
C GLN A 665 -60.26 -23.67 15.27
N LYS A 666 -61.38 -23.91 14.56
CA LYS A 666 -62.33 -22.83 14.23
C LYS A 666 -63.24 -22.57 15.44
N ARG A 667 -63.43 -21.29 15.79
CA ARG A 667 -64.22 -20.88 16.95
C ARG A 667 -65.67 -21.35 16.78
N SER A 668 -66.25 -21.90 17.84
CA SER A 668 -67.68 -22.28 17.87
C SER A 668 -68.56 -21.03 17.81
N ARG A 669 -69.84 -21.23 17.46
CA ARG A 669 -70.83 -20.13 17.41
C ARG A 669 -70.82 -19.28 18.68
N ASP A 670 -70.88 -19.92 19.85
CA ASP A 670 -70.89 -19.24 21.15
C ASP A 670 -69.58 -18.48 21.43
N GLU A 671 -68.45 -18.97 20.91
CA GLU A 671 -67.16 -18.29 21.03
C GLU A 671 -67.06 -17.07 20.12
N VAL A 672 -67.61 -17.15 18.91
CA VAL A 672 -67.67 -16.00 18.00
C VAL A 672 -68.63 -14.96 18.57
N GLU A 673 -69.84 -15.34 18.99
CA GLU A 673 -70.82 -14.40 19.56
C GLU A 673 -70.26 -13.62 20.76
N LYS A 674 -69.44 -14.27 21.62
CA LYS A 674 -68.74 -13.61 22.74
C LYS A 674 -67.74 -12.53 22.34
N ILE A 675 -67.10 -12.64 21.17
CA ILE A 675 -66.14 -11.61 20.69
C ILE A 675 -66.87 -10.29 20.41
N PHE A 676 -68.16 -10.35 20.08
CA PHE A 676 -68.98 -9.18 19.76
C PHE A 676 -69.75 -8.64 20.97
N GLU A 677 -69.66 -9.28 22.13
CA GLU A 677 -70.28 -8.77 23.35
C GLU A 677 -69.65 -7.44 23.76
N GLY A 678 -70.44 -6.37 23.71
CA GLY A 678 -70.00 -5.03 24.09
C GLY A 678 -69.28 -4.24 22.98
N THR A 679 -69.25 -4.75 21.75
CA THR A 679 -68.74 -4.01 20.58
C THR A 679 -69.87 -3.30 19.83
N ASP A 680 -69.52 -2.35 18.97
CA ASP A 680 -70.45 -1.66 18.07
C ASP A 680 -70.66 -2.42 16.73
N GLN A 681 -70.03 -3.59 16.59
CA GLN A 681 -70.07 -4.41 15.39
C GLN A 681 -71.29 -5.35 15.40
N THR A 682 -71.93 -5.48 14.25
CA THR A 682 -73.07 -6.37 14.05
C THR A 682 -72.60 -7.70 13.43
N LEU A 683 -72.76 -8.80 14.15
CA LEU A 683 -72.41 -10.13 13.67
C LEU A 683 -73.55 -10.77 12.86
N LEU A 684 -73.22 -11.22 11.64
CA LEU A 684 -74.07 -12.00 10.76
C LEU A 684 -73.47 -13.40 10.58
N ILE A 685 -74.11 -14.40 11.20
CA ILE A 685 -73.67 -15.80 11.08
C ILE A 685 -74.47 -16.50 9.99
N VAL A 686 -73.77 -17.08 9.02
CA VAL A 686 -74.34 -17.95 8.00
C VAL A 686 -73.98 -19.40 8.33
N SER A 687 -75.01 -20.21 8.63
CA SER A 687 -74.83 -21.62 9.02
C SER A 687 -75.04 -22.55 7.83
N GLY A 688 -74.03 -23.33 7.47
CA GLY A 688 -74.09 -24.40 6.45
C GLY A 688 -75.07 -25.52 6.81
N ASP A 689 -75.39 -25.70 8.10
CA ASP A 689 -76.47 -26.62 8.54
C ASP A 689 -77.86 -26.19 8.07
N GLN A 690 -78.04 -24.90 7.80
CA GLN A 690 -79.34 -24.28 7.47
C GLN A 690 -79.38 -23.72 6.05
N THR A 691 -78.21 -23.49 5.45
CA THR A 691 -78.06 -22.83 4.16
C THR A 691 -77.16 -23.66 3.26
N ASP A 692 -77.76 -24.20 2.20
CA ASP A 692 -77.01 -24.82 1.11
C ASP A 692 -76.07 -23.79 0.45
N PRO A 693 -74.82 -24.15 0.10
CA PRO A 693 -73.86 -23.25 -0.55
C PRO A 693 -74.43 -22.49 -1.76
N SER A 694 -75.28 -23.13 -2.57
CA SER A 694 -75.91 -22.52 -3.74
C SER A 694 -76.91 -21.40 -3.40
N ARG A 695 -77.34 -21.31 -2.14
CA ARG A 695 -78.31 -20.31 -1.63
C ARG A 695 -77.66 -19.27 -0.72
N VAL A 696 -76.37 -19.38 -0.43
CA VAL A 696 -75.63 -18.45 0.44
C VAL A 696 -75.76 -17.02 -0.06
N GLU A 697 -75.56 -16.78 -1.36
CA GLU A 697 -75.72 -15.45 -1.98
C GLU A 697 -77.11 -14.84 -1.68
N THR A 698 -78.19 -15.61 -1.83
CA THR A 698 -79.55 -15.13 -1.59
C THR A 698 -79.83 -14.86 -0.11
N VAL A 699 -79.35 -15.75 0.78
CA VAL A 699 -79.55 -15.62 2.23
C VAL A 699 -78.79 -14.43 2.77
N VAL A 700 -77.52 -14.29 2.42
CA VAL A 700 -76.66 -13.19 2.84
C VAL A 700 -77.20 -11.86 2.35
N LYS A 701 -77.60 -11.76 1.08
CA LYS A 701 -78.24 -10.55 0.55
C LYS A 701 -79.49 -10.16 1.36
N THR A 702 -80.40 -11.11 1.58
CA THR A 702 -81.66 -10.86 2.32
C THR A 702 -81.39 -10.42 3.76
N GLN A 703 -80.37 -10.99 4.40
CA GLN A 703 -80.00 -10.63 5.77
C GLN A 703 -79.31 -9.27 5.84
N LEU A 704 -78.42 -8.95 4.89
CA LEU A 704 -77.77 -7.65 4.80
C LEU A 704 -78.78 -6.52 4.51
N GLU A 705 -79.77 -6.76 3.64
CA GLU A 705 -80.88 -5.80 3.40
C GLU A 705 -81.69 -5.54 4.68
N LYS A 706 -81.93 -6.56 5.51
CA LYS A 706 -82.59 -6.40 6.81
C LYS A 706 -81.75 -5.60 7.82
N LEU A 707 -80.43 -5.64 7.66
CA LEU A 707 -79.47 -4.86 8.46
C LEU A 707 -79.22 -3.47 7.89
N GLY A 708 -79.93 -3.08 6.82
CA GLY A 708 -79.87 -1.73 6.25
C GLY A 708 -78.83 -1.53 5.13
N VAL A 709 -78.20 -2.60 4.63
CA VAL A 709 -77.32 -2.52 3.47
C VAL A 709 -78.15 -2.38 2.19
N THR A 710 -77.85 -1.37 1.39
CA THR A 710 -78.57 -1.11 0.11
C THR A 710 -77.83 -1.79 -1.03
N PHE A 711 -78.54 -2.60 -1.82
CA PHE A 711 -77.97 -3.26 -2.99
C PHE A 711 -78.38 -2.54 -4.27
N GLU A 712 -77.41 -1.99 -5.00
CA GLU A 712 -77.65 -1.42 -6.32
C GLU A 712 -77.83 -2.50 -7.40
N SER A 713 -78.02 -2.09 -8.65
CA SER A 713 -78.09 -3.06 -9.76
C SER A 713 -76.76 -3.79 -9.91
N PRO A 714 -76.76 -5.14 -10.01
CA PRO A 714 -75.51 -5.87 -10.07
C PRO A 714 -74.78 -5.59 -11.40
N LEU A 715 -73.46 -5.48 -11.34
CA LEU A 715 -72.57 -5.44 -12.49
C LEU A 715 -72.82 -6.65 -13.39
N ARG A 716 -73.01 -6.41 -14.69
CA ARG A 716 -73.29 -7.44 -15.70
C ARG A 716 -72.57 -7.15 -17.01
N GLY A 717 -72.42 -8.18 -17.84
CA GLY A 717 -71.99 -8.03 -19.24
C GLY A 717 -70.59 -7.41 -19.35
N LYS A 718 -70.48 -6.30 -20.09
CA LYS A 718 -69.21 -5.58 -20.28
C LYS A 718 -68.74 -4.91 -18.97
N ALA A 719 -69.63 -4.23 -18.24
CA ALA A 719 -69.29 -3.59 -16.97
C ALA A 719 -68.69 -4.57 -15.94
N LEU A 720 -69.25 -5.77 -15.80
CA LEU A 720 -68.66 -6.79 -14.92
C LEU A 720 -67.28 -7.26 -15.40
N ARG A 721 -67.08 -7.40 -16.72
CA ARG A 721 -65.78 -7.80 -17.29
C ARG A 721 -64.72 -6.74 -17.03
N ASP A 722 -65.05 -5.49 -17.35
CA ASP A 722 -64.15 -4.37 -17.22
C ASP A 722 -63.80 -4.17 -15.74
N GLU A 723 -64.78 -4.14 -14.84
CA GLU A 723 -64.54 -4.00 -13.39
C GLU A 723 -63.74 -5.17 -12.81
N THR A 724 -64.06 -6.41 -13.21
CA THR A 724 -63.30 -7.59 -12.76
C THR A 724 -61.85 -7.50 -13.23
N TYR A 725 -61.63 -7.16 -14.51
CA TYR A 725 -60.30 -7.07 -15.08
C TYR A 725 -59.49 -5.93 -14.46
N GLU A 726 -60.08 -4.74 -14.35
CA GLU A 726 -59.45 -3.57 -13.73
C GLU A 726 -59.12 -3.84 -12.26
N HIS A 727 -60.03 -4.44 -11.49
CA HIS A 727 -59.79 -4.75 -10.07
C HIS A 727 -58.70 -5.82 -9.86
N ASN A 728 -58.64 -6.83 -10.72
CA ASN A 728 -57.73 -7.96 -10.54
C ASN A 728 -56.35 -7.76 -11.14
N ILE A 729 -56.27 -7.01 -12.23
CA ILE A 729 -55.03 -6.77 -12.97
C ILE A 729 -54.52 -5.39 -12.58
N CYS A 730 -55.22 -4.31 -12.95
CA CYS A 730 -54.73 -2.95 -12.74
C CYS A 730 -54.52 -2.59 -11.27
N TRP A 731 -55.55 -2.71 -10.41
CA TRP A 731 -55.42 -2.31 -9.00
C TRP A 731 -54.43 -3.16 -8.23
N ARG A 732 -54.41 -4.47 -8.50
CA ARG A 732 -53.50 -5.40 -7.84
C ARG A 732 -52.05 -5.18 -8.29
N ASP A 733 -51.82 -4.93 -9.57
CA ASP A 733 -50.50 -4.63 -10.11
C ASP A 733 -50.00 -3.30 -9.54
N VAL A 734 -50.85 -2.26 -9.50
CA VAL A 734 -50.54 -0.98 -8.84
C VAL A 734 -50.19 -1.17 -7.36
N GLU A 735 -51.06 -1.81 -6.57
CA GLU A 735 -50.78 -2.10 -5.15
C GLU A 735 -49.48 -2.90 -4.98
N SER A 736 -49.18 -3.81 -5.90
CA SER A 736 -47.93 -4.59 -5.91
C SER A 736 -46.72 -3.73 -6.19
N THR A 737 -46.79 -2.81 -7.16
CA THR A 737 -45.70 -1.87 -7.49
C THR A 737 -45.40 -0.94 -6.32
N PHE A 738 -46.43 -0.38 -5.66
CA PHE A 738 -46.25 0.41 -4.44
C PHE A 738 -45.65 -0.42 -3.29
N ALA A 739 -46.11 -1.66 -3.11
CA ALA A 739 -45.54 -2.55 -2.09
C ALA A 739 -44.08 -2.93 -2.39
N GLU A 740 -43.71 -3.06 -3.66
CA GLU A 740 -42.33 -3.29 -4.10
C GLU A 740 -41.45 -2.07 -3.85
N PHE A 741 -41.95 -0.86 -4.12
CA PHE A 741 -41.26 0.40 -3.79
C PHE A 741 -40.93 0.47 -2.30
N VAL A 742 -41.94 0.26 -1.43
CA VAL A 742 -41.74 0.27 0.03
C VAL A 742 -40.69 -0.76 0.44
N LYS A 743 -40.75 -1.98 -0.12
CA LYS A 743 -39.77 -3.03 0.19
C LYS A 743 -38.36 -2.63 -0.25
N LYS A 744 -38.17 -2.14 -1.47
CA LYS A 744 -36.85 -1.75 -2.01
C LYS A 744 -36.24 -0.57 -1.25
N ALA A 745 -37.03 0.46 -0.95
CA ALA A 745 -36.61 1.60 -0.15
C ALA A 745 -35.99 1.17 1.19
N LYS A 746 -36.67 0.27 1.90
CA LYS A 746 -36.21 -0.26 3.18
C LYS A 746 -34.98 -1.15 3.04
N THR A 747 -35.00 -2.10 2.09
CA THR A 747 -33.87 -3.02 1.85
C THR A 747 -32.59 -2.29 1.49
N ASN A 748 -32.69 -1.21 0.72
CA ASN A 748 -31.57 -0.42 0.24
C ASN A 748 -31.21 0.75 1.16
N ARG A 749 -31.98 0.97 2.24
CA ARG A 749 -31.85 2.13 3.15
C ARG A 749 -31.86 3.49 2.42
N ILE A 750 -32.68 3.60 1.39
CA ILE A 750 -32.86 4.83 0.62
C ILE A 750 -34.09 5.55 1.16
N ASN A 751 -33.91 6.80 1.59
CA ASN A 751 -35.01 7.71 1.82
C ASN A 751 -35.37 8.38 0.49
N PRO A 752 -36.52 8.04 -0.14
CA PRO A 752 -36.86 8.56 -1.46
C PRO A 752 -37.11 10.08 -1.45
N GLU A 753 -37.45 10.67 -0.30
CA GLU A 753 -37.65 12.12 -0.15
C GLU A 753 -36.41 12.92 -0.56
N ASP A 754 -35.21 12.40 -0.28
CA ASP A 754 -33.93 13.04 -0.62
C ASP A 754 -33.66 13.09 -2.14
N GLN A 755 -34.41 12.32 -2.93
CA GLN A 755 -34.22 12.19 -4.38
C GLN A 755 -35.37 12.75 -5.22
N LEU A 756 -36.51 13.11 -4.61
CA LEU A 756 -37.67 13.64 -5.34
C LEU A 756 -37.33 14.90 -6.14
N ASP A 757 -36.44 15.75 -5.62
CA ASP A 757 -35.99 16.98 -6.29
C ASP A 757 -35.19 16.71 -7.58
N ASN A 758 -34.67 15.49 -7.76
CA ASN A 758 -33.95 15.09 -8.97
C ASN A 758 -34.89 14.61 -10.08
N LEU A 759 -36.18 14.44 -9.79
CA LEU A 759 -37.18 14.01 -10.77
C LEU A 759 -37.76 15.21 -11.52
N SER A 760 -37.89 15.06 -12.82
CA SER A 760 -38.52 16.05 -13.70
C SER A 760 -39.83 15.48 -14.25
N GLU A 761 -40.95 16.11 -13.88
CA GLU A 761 -42.28 15.82 -14.44
C GLU A 761 -42.29 15.86 -15.98
N SER A 762 -41.44 16.70 -16.58
CA SER A 762 -41.33 16.83 -18.04
C SER A 762 -40.51 15.74 -18.74
N GLU A 763 -39.66 15.01 -18.00
CA GLU A 763 -38.84 13.93 -18.55
C GLU A 763 -39.55 12.57 -18.44
N ASP A 764 -40.17 12.30 -17.29
CA ASP A 764 -40.95 11.09 -17.04
C ASP A 764 -42.10 11.38 -16.06
N GLU A 765 -43.25 11.75 -16.62
CA GLU A 765 -44.46 12.16 -15.89
C GLU A 765 -44.99 11.01 -15.00
N GLU A 766 -45.03 9.78 -15.53
CA GLU A 766 -45.52 8.59 -14.82
C GLU A 766 -44.67 8.30 -13.58
N LEU A 767 -43.34 8.28 -13.75
CA LEU A 767 -42.40 8.08 -12.66
C LEU A 767 -42.49 9.18 -11.61
N TYR A 768 -42.61 10.44 -12.05
CA TYR A 768 -42.70 11.60 -11.16
C TYR A 768 -43.90 11.45 -10.21
N HIS A 769 -45.11 11.28 -10.76
CA HIS A 769 -46.31 11.12 -9.93
C HIS A 769 -46.29 9.84 -9.09
N PHE A 770 -45.81 8.71 -9.64
CA PHE A 770 -45.64 7.48 -8.88
C PHE A 770 -44.73 7.69 -7.66
N SER A 771 -43.57 8.31 -7.86
CA SER A 771 -42.54 8.47 -6.83
C SER A 771 -43.00 9.37 -5.68
N HIS A 772 -43.70 10.46 -5.98
CA HIS A 772 -44.29 11.33 -4.96
C HIS A 772 -45.35 10.59 -4.12
N ALA A 773 -46.28 9.90 -4.78
CA ALA A 773 -47.29 9.11 -4.08
C ALA A 773 -46.64 7.98 -3.24
N ALA A 774 -45.64 7.29 -3.79
CA ALA A 774 -45.01 6.13 -3.15
C ALA A 774 -44.15 6.55 -1.95
N THR A 775 -43.49 7.70 -2.02
CA THR A 775 -42.75 8.30 -0.90
C THR A 775 -43.70 8.62 0.26
N ARG A 776 -44.83 9.29 -0.02
CA ARG A 776 -45.81 9.62 1.02
C ARG A 776 -46.45 8.37 1.63
N LEU A 777 -46.67 7.33 0.82
CA LEU A 777 -47.14 6.03 1.27
C LEU A 777 -46.14 5.36 2.23
N LEU A 778 -44.84 5.35 1.90
CA LEU A 778 -43.78 4.78 2.74
C LEU A 778 -43.74 5.43 4.12
N GLN A 779 -43.84 6.76 4.19
CA GLN A 779 -43.87 7.50 5.46
C GLN A 779 -45.07 7.08 6.35
N GLU A 780 -46.27 6.93 5.76
CA GLU A 780 -47.44 6.45 6.52
C GLU A 780 -47.29 4.98 6.92
N TYR A 781 -46.71 4.15 6.04
CA TYR A 781 -46.45 2.73 6.31
C TYR A 781 -45.56 2.56 7.55
N GLN A 782 -44.46 3.30 7.65
CA GLN A 782 -43.57 3.26 8.82
C GLN A 782 -44.29 3.71 10.10
N SER A 783 -44.98 4.85 10.06
CA SER A 783 -45.77 5.38 11.20
C SER A 783 -46.84 4.40 11.71
N VAL A 784 -47.42 3.58 10.83
CA VAL A 784 -48.40 2.56 11.19
C VAL A 784 -47.76 1.36 11.87
N TYR A 785 -46.62 0.90 11.38
CA TYR A 785 -45.90 -0.24 11.95
C TYR A 785 -45.40 0.05 13.38
N ASP A 786 -44.86 1.26 13.60
CA ASP A 786 -44.45 1.73 14.93
C ASP A 786 -45.62 1.73 15.93
N ARG A 787 -46.84 2.08 15.48
CA ARG A 787 -48.04 2.11 16.33
C ARG A 787 -48.58 0.73 16.68
N TYR A 788 -48.40 -0.27 15.82
CA TYR A 788 -48.97 -1.60 15.99
C TYR A 788 -48.03 -2.62 16.64
N ASN A 789 -46.82 -2.22 17.02
CA ASN A 789 -45.77 -3.14 17.47
C ASN A 789 -45.58 -4.30 16.47
N ALA A 790 -45.52 -3.94 15.18
CA ALA A 790 -45.48 -4.87 14.07
C ALA A 790 -44.24 -4.64 13.19
N TYR A 791 -43.77 -5.69 12.53
CA TYR A 791 -42.56 -5.65 11.70
C TYR A 791 -42.74 -6.47 10.42
N ASP A 792 -42.02 -6.12 9.35
CA ASP A 792 -41.85 -6.99 8.18
C ASP A 792 -40.46 -7.64 8.13
N PHE A 793 -40.18 -8.46 7.12
CA PHE A 793 -38.90 -9.17 7.01
C PHE A 793 -37.67 -8.24 6.99
N VAL A 794 -37.79 -7.03 6.44
CA VAL A 794 -36.68 -6.08 6.40
C VAL A 794 -36.48 -5.46 7.78
N ASP A 795 -37.58 -5.01 8.41
CA ASP A 795 -37.55 -4.50 9.79
C ASP A 795 -36.97 -5.52 10.76
N MET A 796 -37.32 -6.80 10.58
CA MET A 796 -36.81 -7.88 11.42
C MET A 796 -35.29 -7.91 11.48
N ILE A 797 -34.64 -7.84 10.31
CA ILE A 797 -33.18 -7.88 10.22
C ILE A 797 -32.58 -6.59 10.81
N VAL A 798 -33.19 -5.43 10.56
CA VAL A 798 -32.73 -4.15 11.12
C VAL A 798 -32.83 -4.14 12.64
N MET A 799 -33.99 -4.48 13.19
CA MET A 799 -34.23 -4.55 14.63
C MET A 799 -33.31 -5.59 15.31
N ALA A 800 -33.13 -6.77 14.70
CA ALA A 800 -32.20 -7.77 15.21
C ALA A 800 -30.75 -7.29 15.17
N THR A 801 -30.35 -6.56 14.12
CA THR A 801 -29.02 -5.92 14.03
C THR A 801 -28.80 -4.93 15.18
N ASP A 802 -29.80 -4.09 15.46
CA ASP A 802 -29.72 -3.09 16.53
C ASP A 802 -29.65 -3.76 17.92
N ALA A 803 -30.35 -4.87 18.12
CA ALA A 803 -30.29 -5.68 19.33
C ALA A 803 -28.92 -6.35 19.54
N ILE A 804 -28.30 -6.85 18.47
CA ILE A 804 -26.94 -7.40 18.51
C ILE A 804 -25.94 -6.30 18.89
N LYS A 805 -26.02 -5.13 18.25
CA LYS A 805 -25.11 -4.00 18.50
C LYS A 805 -25.24 -3.44 19.92
N SER A 806 -26.45 -3.42 20.46
CA SER A 806 -26.72 -2.97 21.84
C SER A 806 -26.39 -4.01 22.91
N GLY A 807 -26.20 -5.28 22.52
CA GLY A 807 -25.90 -6.40 23.43
C GLY A 807 -27.14 -6.97 24.13
N GLU A 808 -28.35 -6.64 23.68
CA GLU A 808 -29.60 -7.13 24.28
C GLU A 808 -29.79 -8.65 24.14
N ILE A 809 -29.20 -9.26 23.11
CA ILE A 809 -29.33 -10.68 22.77
C ILE A 809 -27.98 -11.45 22.78
N ASP A 810 -27.03 -11.00 23.59
CA ASP A 810 -25.70 -11.61 23.68
C ASP A 810 -25.72 -13.10 24.03
N ASN A 811 -26.76 -13.56 24.72
CA ASN A 811 -26.95 -14.97 25.08
C ASN A 811 -27.12 -15.91 23.87
N ILE A 812 -27.46 -15.39 22.69
CA ILE A 812 -27.68 -16.18 21.46
C ILE A 812 -26.90 -15.68 20.25
N ALA A 813 -26.14 -14.59 20.38
CA ALA A 813 -25.46 -13.91 19.27
C ALA A 813 -23.93 -13.82 19.43
N GLN A 814 -23.35 -14.58 20.35
CA GLN A 814 -21.92 -14.65 20.63
C GLN A 814 -21.24 -15.79 19.86
N PHE A 815 -21.07 -15.60 18.55
CA PHE A 815 -20.37 -16.57 17.69
C PHE A 815 -18.96 -16.08 17.38
N ARG A 816 -17.97 -16.97 17.49
CA ARG A 816 -16.58 -16.70 17.08
C ARG A 816 -16.34 -17.07 15.62
N HIS A 817 -17.17 -17.93 15.04
CA HIS A 817 -17.11 -18.30 13.64
C HIS A 817 -18.46 -18.09 12.96
N VAL A 818 -18.52 -17.14 12.02
CA VAL A 818 -19.70 -16.85 11.23
C VAL A 818 -19.44 -17.28 9.79
N MET A 819 -20.18 -18.27 9.32
CA MET A 819 -20.11 -18.78 7.95
C MET A 819 -21.35 -18.35 7.18
N VAL A 820 -21.15 -17.90 5.94
CA VAL A 820 -22.23 -17.43 5.09
C VAL A 820 -22.09 -18.06 3.72
N ASP A 821 -23.08 -18.87 3.34
CA ASP A 821 -23.20 -19.41 1.98
C ASP A 821 -23.98 -18.43 1.08
N GLU A 822 -23.66 -18.44 -0.21
CA GLU A 822 -24.22 -17.53 -1.23
C GLU A 822 -24.13 -16.04 -0.82
N PHE A 823 -22.98 -15.61 -0.29
CA PHE A 823 -22.77 -14.24 0.21
C PHE A 823 -23.12 -13.15 -0.83
N GLN A 824 -22.89 -13.41 -2.11
CA GLN A 824 -23.19 -12.49 -3.21
C GLN A 824 -24.69 -12.22 -3.43
N ASP A 825 -25.57 -13.00 -2.79
CA ASP A 825 -27.02 -12.81 -2.84
C ASP A 825 -27.53 -11.95 -1.66
N LEU A 826 -26.66 -11.58 -0.72
CA LEU A 826 -27.05 -10.75 0.41
C LEU A 826 -27.34 -9.31 -0.02
N ASN A 827 -28.36 -8.71 0.61
CA ASN A 827 -28.63 -7.29 0.50
C ASN A 827 -27.92 -6.47 1.60
N LEU A 828 -27.98 -5.15 1.51
CA LEU A 828 -27.27 -4.25 2.43
C LEU A 828 -27.62 -4.50 3.91
N VAL A 829 -28.91 -4.60 4.26
CA VAL A 829 -29.33 -4.82 5.66
C VAL A 829 -28.87 -6.18 6.20
N GLN A 830 -28.80 -7.20 5.34
CA GLN A 830 -28.28 -8.52 5.72
C GLN A 830 -26.76 -8.50 5.93
N ILE A 831 -26.03 -7.74 5.11
CA ILE A 831 -24.58 -7.58 5.27
C ILE A 831 -24.27 -6.85 6.58
N GLU A 832 -24.99 -5.77 6.89
CA GLU A 832 -24.86 -5.07 8.17
C GLU A 832 -25.19 -5.97 9.38
N PHE A 833 -26.15 -6.88 9.21
CA PHE A 833 -26.47 -7.89 10.22
C PHE A 833 -25.30 -8.85 10.46
N VAL A 834 -24.64 -9.34 9.40
CA VAL A 834 -23.42 -10.16 9.52
C VAL A 834 -22.29 -9.37 10.20
N GLN A 835 -22.09 -8.10 9.83
CA GLN A 835 -21.09 -7.24 10.46
C GLN A 835 -21.36 -7.03 11.96
N ALA A 836 -22.64 -6.92 12.36
CA ALA A 836 -23.01 -6.81 13.76
C ALA A 836 -22.65 -8.08 14.55
N LEU A 837 -22.91 -9.27 13.99
CA LEU A 837 -22.50 -10.55 14.60
C LEU A 837 -20.98 -10.61 14.80
N LEU A 838 -20.21 -10.25 13.77
CA LEU A 838 -18.74 -10.24 13.85
C LEU A 838 -18.21 -9.25 14.89
N SER A 839 -18.89 -8.13 15.11
CA SER A 839 -18.46 -7.12 16.10
C SER A 839 -18.61 -7.56 17.57
N ARG A 840 -19.20 -8.73 17.84
CA ARG A 840 -19.37 -9.23 19.23
C ARG A 840 -18.08 -9.79 19.83
N HIS A 841 -17.14 -10.24 19.00
CA HIS A 841 -15.83 -10.72 19.44
C HIS A 841 -14.72 -10.10 18.59
N ASP A 842 -13.64 -9.66 19.24
CA ASP A 842 -12.47 -9.08 18.54
C ASP A 842 -11.76 -10.10 17.64
N ASP A 843 -11.93 -11.39 17.94
CA ASP A 843 -11.37 -12.52 17.20
C ASP A 843 -12.41 -13.30 16.39
N ALA A 844 -13.61 -12.73 16.18
CA ALA A 844 -14.62 -13.33 15.32
C ALA A 844 -14.10 -13.49 13.89
N ARG A 845 -14.44 -14.63 13.26
CA ARG A 845 -13.97 -14.99 11.93
C ARG A 845 -15.14 -15.17 10.97
N LEU A 846 -15.08 -14.48 9.84
CA LEU A 846 -16.01 -14.64 8.73
C LEU A 846 -15.49 -15.67 7.73
N PHE A 847 -16.35 -16.58 7.31
CA PHE A 847 -16.15 -17.46 6.17
C PHE A 847 -17.27 -17.23 5.15
N ALA A 848 -17.01 -16.36 4.18
CA ALA A 848 -17.98 -15.93 3.18
C ALA A 848 -17.75 -16.71 1.88
N VAL A 849 -18.66 -17.63 1.56
CA VAL A 849 -18.63 -18.42 0.32
C VAL A 849 -19.60 -17.81 -0.68
N GLY A 850 -19.16 -17.63 -1.92
CA GLY A 850 -20.02 -17.04 -2.94
C GLY A 850 -19.55 -17.23 -4.36
N ASP A 851 -20.48 -17.00 -5.28
CA ASP A 851 -20.26 -17.03 -6.73
C ASP A 851 -20.96 -15.84 -7.39
N ASP A 852 -20.23 -14.74 -7.53
CA ASP A 852 -20.67 -13.50 -8.17
C ASP A 852 -21.12 -13.69 -9.63
N TRP A 853 -20.63 -14.74 -10.33
CA TRP A 853 -21.11 -15.08 -11.68
C TRP A 853 -22.55 -15.61 -11.68
N GLN A 854 -23.07 -15.97 -10.50
CA GLN A 854 -24.46 -16.39 -10.27
C GLN A 854 -25.27 -15.37 -9.46
N SER A 855 -24.79 -14.13 -9.28
CA SER A 855 -25.59 -13.08 -8.64
C SER A 855 -26.64 -12.54 -9.63
N ILE A 856 -27.88 -13.01 -9.47
CA ILE A 856 -29.04 -12.69 -10.31
C ILE A 856 -30.22 -12.17 -9.49
N TYR A 857 -29.95 -11.69 -8.27
CA TYR A 857 -30.96 -11.15 -7.36
C TYR A 857 -30.80 -9.65 -7.14
N GLY A 858 -30.19 -8.92 -8.08
CA GLY A 858 -30.06 -7.47 -8.03
C GLY A 858 -31.42 -6.78 -7.87
N PHE A 859 -32.44 -7.27 -8.60
CA PHE A 859 -33.82 -6.81 -8.46
C PHE A 859 -34.44 -6.99 -7.05
N LYS A 860 -33.86 -7.84 -6.19
CA LYS A 860 -34.26 -8.00 -4.77
C LYS A 860 -33.43 -7.14 -3.82
N GLY A 861 -32.50 -6.33 -4.32
CA GLY A 861 -31.58 -5.50 -3.56
C GLY A 861 -30.27 -6.20 -3.17
N ALA A 862 -29.91 -7.33 -3.81
CA ALA A 862 -28.63 -7.98 -3.55
C ALA A 862 -27.45 -7.06 -3.92
N ARG A 863 -26.36 -7.15 -3.16
CA ARG A 863 -25.14 -6.32 -3.29
C ARG A 863 -23.92 -7.19 -3.62
N PRO A 864 -23.82 -7.73 -4.85
CA PRO A 864 -22.67 -8.54 -5.26
C PRO A 864 -21.35 -7.75 -5.23
N ASP A 865 -21.40 -6.43 -5.31
CA ASP A 865 -20.25 -5.53 -5.15
C ASP A 865 -19.55 -5.73 -3.80
N TYR A 866 -20.28 -5.98 -2.71
CA TYR A 866 -19.67 -6.31 -1.40
C TYR A 866 -18.93 -7.64 -1.39
N PHE A 867 -19.24 -8.53 -2.34
CA PHE A 867 -18.50 -9.78 -2.52
C PHE A 867 -17.39 -9.65 -3.55
N ILE A 868 -17.51 -8.77 -4.55
CA ILE A 868 -16.46 -8.53 -5.56
C ILE A 868 -15.33 -7.70 -4.91
N ASP A 869 -15.68 -6.61 -4.24
CA ASP A 869 -14.77 -5.68 -3.57
C ASP A 869 -14.64 -6.00 -2.07
N PHE A 870 -14.58 -7.30 -1.74
CA PHE A 870 -14.75 -7.80 -0.38
C PHE A 870 -13.75 -7.21 0.64
N ALA A 871 -12.49 -7.03 0.24
CA ALA A 871 -11.44 -6.49 1.11
C ALA A 871 -11.68 -5.01 1.50
N ASP A 872 -12.44 -4.25 0.71
CA ASP A 872 -12.80 -2.86 1.02
C ASP A 872 -13.88 -2.78 2.12
N HIS A 873 -14.69 -3.84 2.24
CA HIS A 873 -15.78 -3.92 3.21
C HIS A 873 -15.47 -4.78 4.44
N PHE A 874 -14.57 -5.76 4.31
CA PHE A 874 -14.16 -6.71 5.34
C PHE A 874 -12.64 -6.75 5.45
N SER A 875 -12.02 -5.71 6.03
CA SER A 875 -10.57 -5.62 6.17
C SER A 875 -10.09 -6.05 7.55
N PRO A 876 -9.01 -6.85 7.67
CA PRO A 876 -8.28 -7.52 6.60
C PRO A 876 -9.03 -8.75 6.06
N ALA A 877 -8.87 -9.06 4.77
CA ALA A 877 -9.41 -10.26 4.14
C ALA A 877 -8.35 -11.05 3.38
N VAL A 878 -8.59 -12.36 3.28
CA VAL A 878 -7.83 -13.29 2.45
C VAL A 878 -8.76 -13.99 1.47
N GLU A 879 -8.28 -14.19 0.24
CA GLU A 879 -9.07 -14.75 -0.86
C GLU A 879 -8.62 -16.17 -1.20
N THR A 880 -9.57 -17.10 -1.27
CA THR A 880 -9.37 -18.46 -1.80
C THR A 880 -10.31 -18.70 -2.98
N ARG A 881 -9.80 -19.25 -4.09
CA ARG A 881 -10.58 -19.53 -5.29
C ARG A 881 -10.87 -21.02 -5.41
N LEU A 882 -12.13 -21.39 -5.66
CA LEU A 882 -12.56 -22.73 -6.03
C LEU A 882 -12.96 -22.71 -7.51
N GLU A 883 -12.08 -23.25 -8.36
CA GLU A 883 -12.16 -23.15 -9.82
C GLU A 883 -12.42 -24.50 -10.49
N THR A 884 -12.20 -25.60 -9.78
CA THR A 884 -12.47 -26.96 -10.31
C THR A 884 -13.96 -27.30 -10.25
N ASN A 885 -14.62 -27.39 -11.40
CA ASN A 885 -16.03 -27.75 -11.57
C ASN A 885 -16.21 -29.26 -11.74
N TYR A 886 -17.04 -29.86 -10.89
CA TYR A 886 -17.34 -31.28 -10.88
C TYR A 886 -18.67 -31.64 -11.56
N ARG A 887 -19.44 -30.63 -11.97
CA ARG A 887 -20.80 -30.78 -12.51
C ARG A 887 -20.85 -30.88 -14.03
N CYS A 888 -20.32 -29.88 -14.71
CA CYS A 888 -20.57 -29.59 -16.11
C CYS A 888 -19.50 -30.21 -17.03
N PRO A 889 -19.86 -30.55 -18.28
CA PRO A 889 -18.91 -30.94 -19.32
C PRO A 889 -17.90 -29.81 -19.66
N PRO A 890 -16.69 -30.13 -20.16
CA PRO A 890 -15.68 -29.12 -20.48
C PRO A 890 -16.12 -28.03 -21.46
N SER A 891 -16.85 -28.35 -22.54
CA SER A 891 -17.37 -27.34 -23.47
C SER A 891 -18.39 -26.38 -22.83
N VAL A 892 -19.22 -26.88 -21.90
CA VAL A 892 -20.17 -26.03 -21.15
C VAL A 892 -19.43 -25.07 -20.23
N VAL A 893 -18.39 -25.56 -19.52
CA VAL A 893 -17.55 -24.71 -18.65
C VAL A 893 -16.84 -23.63 -19.46
N LYS A 894 -16.24 -23.99 -20.61
CA LYS A 894 -15.58 -23.03 -21.52
C LYS A 894 -16.55 -21.99 -22.06
N ALA A 895 -17.74 -22.40 -22.49
CA ALA A 895 -18.81 -21.48 -22.90
C ALA A 895 -19.19 -20.52 -21.76
N GLY A 896 -19.32 -21.02 -20.53
CA GLY A 896 -19.62 -20.20 -19.36
C GLY A 896 -18.52 -19.17 -19.05
N ASN A 897 -17.25 -19.57 -19.11
CA ASN A 897 -16.11 -18.65 -18.93
C ASN A 897 -16.09 -17.54 -19.99
N ASP A 898 -16.25 -17.89 -21.27
CA ASP A 898 -16.21 -16.91 -22.37
C ASP A 898 -17.40 -15.94 -22.33
N LEU A 899 -18.57 -16.40 -21.89
CA LEU A 899 -19.75 -15.55 -21.66
C LEU A 899 -19.49 -14.51 -20.56
N ILE A 900 -19.05 -14.96 -19.37
CA ILE A 900 -18.88 -14.06 -18.22
C ILE A 900 -17.66 -13.13 -18.39
N LYS A 901 -16.69 -13.50 -19.23
CA LYS A 901 -15.53 -12.65 -19.53
C LYS A 901 -15.92 -11.23 -19.95
N ASN A 902 -17.08 -11.07 -20.60
CA ASN A 902 -17.60 -9.80 -21.09
C ASN A 902 -18.33 -8.94 -20.03
N ASN A 903 -18.50 -9.43 -18.80
CA ASN A 903 -18.98 -8.61 -17.68
C ASN A 903 -17.88 -7.68 -17.17
N GLU A 904 -18.24 -6.45 -16.81
CA GLU A 904 -17.30 -5.47 -16.26
C GLU A 904 -17.00 -5.77 -14.78
N ALA A 905 -18.04 -5.91 -13.97
CA ALA A 905 -17.95 -6.21 -12.55
C ALA A 905 -17.99 -7.72 -12.28
N LYS A 906 -16.83 -8.32 -12.00
CA LYS A 906 -16.70 -9.73 -11.64
C LYS A 906 -15.42 -9.99 -10.86
N THR A 907 -15.42 -11.06 -10.07
CA THR A 907 -14.21 -11.64 -9.53
C THR A 907 -13.38 -12.26 -10.65
N ASP A 908 -12.06 -12.18 -10.52
CA ASP A 908 -11.13 -12.85 -11.42
C ASP A 908 -11.04 -14.34 -11.05
N LYS A 909 -11.69 -15.18 -11.84
CA LYS A 909 -11.61 -16.65 -11.72
C LYS A 909 -11.74 -17.30 -13.09
N THR A 910 -11.16 -18.48 -13.27
CA THR A 910 -11.33 -19.27 -14.49
C THR A 910 -11.71 -20.69 -14.12
N VAL A 911 -12.97 -21.08 -14.40
CA VAL A 911 -13.46 -22.40 -14.00
C VAL A 911 -12.93 -23.48 -14.96
N THR A 912 -12.50 -24.61 -14.44
CA THR A 912 -12.03 -25.77 -15.23
C THR A 912 -12.86 -27.01 -14.92
N ALA A 913 -13.17 -27.81 -15.93
CA ALA A 913 -13.98 -29.03 -15.73
C ALA A 913 -13.11 -30.19 -15.25
N HIS A 914 -13.55 -30.87 -14.19
CA HIS A 914 -12.98 -32.14 -13.72
C HIS A 914 -13.48 -33.33 -14.55
N LYS A 915 -14.73 -33.28 -15.03
CA LYS A 915 -15.33 -34.36 -15.83
C LYS A 915 -14.56 -34.54 -17.15
N SER A 916 -14.34 -35.80 -17.52
CA SER A 916 -13.78 -36.19 -18.83
C SER A 916 -14.82 -36.34 -19.93
N LEU A 917 -16.12 -36.40 -19.57
CA LEU A 917 -17.23 -36.48 -20.51
C LEU A 917 -17.35 -35.16 -21.29
N GLU A 918 -16.96 -35.18 -22.56
CA GLU A 918 -17.08 -34.04 -23.46
C GLU A 918 -18.43 -34.08 -24.19
N THR A 919 -19.16 -32.98 -24.11
CA THR A 919 -20.41 -32.78 -24.84
C THR A 919 -20.51 -31.35 -25.31
N THR A 920 -20.55 -31.17 -26.62
CA THR A 920 -20.71 -29.85 -27.23
C THR A 920 -22.17 -29.42 -27.16
N PRO A 921 -22.48 -28.28 -26.52
CA PRO A 921 -23.82 -27.69 -26.54
C PRO A 921 -24.35 -27.53 -27.96
N ARG A 922 -25.65 -27.75 -28.15
CA ARG A 922 -26.29 -27.66 -29.47
C ARG A 922 -27.28 -26.51 -29.53
N VAL A 923 -27.15 -25.66 -30.52
CA VAL A 923 -28.08 -24.57 -30.81
C VAL A 923 -29.05 -25.03 -31.90
N HIS A 924 -30.35 -25.03 -31.58
CA HIS A 924 -31.44 -25.37 -32.48
C HIS A 924 -32.09 -24.09 -32.98
N LEU A 925 -31.84 -23.73 -34.23
CA LEU A 925 -32.47 -22.58 -34.87
C LEU A 925 -33.86 -22.95 -35.37
N VAL A 926 -34.85 -22.16 -34.97
CA VAL A 926 -36.26 -22.40 -35.30
C VAL A 926 -36.81 -21.24 -36.15
N PRO A 927 -37.43 -21.53 -37.31
CA PRO A 927 -38.01 -20.50 -38.17
C PRO A 927 -39.38 -20.04 -37.65
N GLY A 928 -39.77 -18.82 -38.04
CA GLY A 928 -41.10 -18.28 -37.84
C GLY A 928 -41.23 -16.90 -38.48
N SER A 929 -42.23 -16.74 -39.37
CA SER A 929 -42.51 -15.48 -40.09
C SER A 929 -42.90 -14.35 -39.14
N ASP A 930 -43.50 -14.69 -38.00
CA ASP A 930 -43.82 -13.80 -36.90
C ASP A 930 -43.51 -14.45 -35.54
N ASP A 931 -43.65 -13.68 -34.47
CA ASP A 931 -43.38 -14.13 -33.09
C ASP A 931 -44.30 -15.28 -32.65
N PHE A 932 -45.53 -15.33 -33.17
CA PHE A 932 -46.49 -16.38 -32.81
C PHE A 932 -46.08 -17.71 -33.43
N GLN A 933 -45.76 -17.72 -34.72
CA GLN A 933 -45.30 -18.90 -35.44
C GLN A 933 -43.97 -19.39 -34.88
N TYR A 934 -43.03 -18.49 -34.60
CA TYR A 934 -41.76 -18.82 -33.96
C TYR A 934 -41.98 -19.51 -32.60
N ARG A 935 -42.80 -18.92 -31.71
CA ARG A 935 -43.11 -19.53 -30.39
C ARG A 935 -43.71 -20.91 -30.54
N ARG A 936 -44.67 -21.08 -31.45
CA ARG A 936 -45.33 -22.37 -31.72
C ARG A 936 -44.32 -23.44 -32.15
N ASN A 937 -43.43 -23.07 -33.08
CA ASN A 937 -42.39 -23.96 -33.59
C ASN A 937 -41.33 -24.27 -32.54
N GLY A 938 -40.92 -23.28 -31.75
CA GLY A 938 -39.95 -23.42 -30.67
C GLY A 938 -40.44 -24.38 -29.60
N ILE A 939 -41.70 -24.24 -29.18
CA ILE A 939 -42.35 -25.16 -28.23
C ILE A 939 -42.43 -26.58 -28.80
N LYS A 940 -42.78 -26.75 -30.08
CA LYS A 940 -42.81 -28.06 -30.75
C LYS A 940 -41.43 -28.72 -30.71
N LYS A 941 -40.37 -27.97 -31.03
CA LYS A 941 -38.98 -28.45 -30.98
C LYS A 941 -38.55 -28.83 -29.57
N ILE A 942 -38.84 -28.02 -28.55
CA ILE A 942 -38.51 -28.32 -27.15
C ILE A 942 -39.21 -29.61 -26.69
N VAL A 943 -40.51 -29.77 -26.99
CA VAL A 943 -41.25 -31.00 -26.65
C VAL A 943 -40.65 -32.22 -27.36
N GLN A 944 -40.18 -32.07 -28.60
CA GLN A 944 -39.46 -33.13 -29.31
C GLN A 944 -38.14 -33.48 -28.61
N LEU A 945 -37.34 -32.49 -28.20
CA LEU A 945 -36.08 -32.71 -27.49
C LEU A 945 -36.30 -33.43 -26.15
N VAL A 946 -37.30 -33.02 -25.38
CA VAL A 946 -37.68 -33.70 -24.12
C VAL A 946 -38.10 -35.15 -24.40
N LYS A 947 -38.96 -35.38 -25.40
CA LYS A 947 -39.40 -36.73 -25.77
C LYS A 947 -38.23 -37.62 -26.19
N SER A 948 -37.31 -37.10 -27.00
CA SER A 948 -36.12 -37.83 -27.41
C SER A 948 -35.27 -38.18 -26.21
N SER A 949 -35.04 -37.22 -25.31
CA SER A 949 -34.21 -37.42 -24.13
C SER A 949 -34.80 -38.43 -23.14
N VAL A 950 -36.11 -38.39 -22.87
CA VAL A 950 -36.78 -39.37 -21.99
C VAL A 950 -36.88 -40.76 -22.63
N ARG A 951 -36.77 -40.86 -23.97
CA ARG A 951 -36.74 -42.14 -24.70
C ARG A 951 -35.34 -42.75 -24.79
N GLU A 952 -34.28 -41.99 -24.51
CA GLU A 952 -32.93 -42.53 -24.37
C GLU A 952 -32.93 -43.48 -23.15
N SER A 953 -32.46 -44.71 -23.35
CA SER A 953 -32.82 -45.93 -22.58
C SER A 953 -32.67 -45.87 -21.06
N ASP A 954 -31.98 -44.86 -20.52
CA ASP A 954 -31.60 -44.75 -19.11
C ASP A 954 -31.97 -43.41 -18.45
N ARG A 955 -32.56 -42.44 -19.18
CA ARG A 955 -32.86 -41.11 -18.60
C ARG A 955 -34.27 -41.00 -18.03
N LYS A 956 -34.37 -40.66 -16.75
CA LYS A 956 -35.64 -40.43 -16.06
C LYS A 956 -36.20 -39.03 -16.40
N PRO A 957 -37.53 -38.82 -16.36
CA PRO A 957 -38.11 -37.50 -16.65
C PRO A 957 -37.60 -36.38 -15.72
N ASN A 958 -37.37 -36.67 -14.43
CA ASN A 958 -36.85 -35.70 -13.46
C ASN A 958 -35.37 -35.32 -13.68
N ASP A 959 -34.68 -36.02 -14.56
CA ASP A 959 -33.32 -35.70 -15.00
C ASP A 959 -33.29 -34.81 -16.27
N VAL A 960 -34.46 -34.32 -16.69
CA VAL A 960 -34.62 -33.36 -17.79
C VAL A 960 -35.19 -32.06 -17.24
N MET A 961 -34.54 -30.95 -17.60
CA MET A 961 -34.92 -29.61 -17.18
C MET A 961 -35.08 -28.68 -18.38
N VAL A 962 -36.19 -27.93 -18.42
CA VAL A 962 -36.47 -26.91 -19.44
C VAL A 962 -36.52 -25.55 -18.76
N LEU A 963 -35.65 -24.64 -19.20
CA LEU A 963 -35.46 -23.32 -18.61
C LEU A 963 -35.91 -22.22 -19.56
N ALA A 964 -36.93 -21.47 -19.16
CA ALA A 964 -37.23 -20.16 -19.75
C ALA A 964 -36.54 -19.06 -18.94
N ARG A 965 -36.37 -17.85 -19.50
CA ARG A 965 -35.64 -16.75 -18.85
C ARG A 965 -36.19 -16.35 -17.48
N ASN A 966 -37.41 -15.83 -17.45
CA ASN A 966 -38.00 -15.23 -16.25
C ASN A 966 -39.54 -15.33 -16.26
N GLN A 967 -40.23 -14.49 -15.49
CA GLN A 967 -41.69 -14.44 -15.44
C GLN A 967 -42.33 -14.22 -16.82
N SER A 968 -41.75 -13.37 -17.67
CA SER A 968 -42.25 -13.09 -19.02
C SER A 968 -42.17 -14.31 -19.95
N GLY A 969 -41.28 -15.28 -19.65
CA GLY A 969 -41.21 -16.59 -20.32
C GLY A 969 -42.25 -17.61 -19.86
N SER A 970 -43.15 -17.26 -18.92
CA SER A 970 -44.21 -18.15 -18.44
C SER A 970 -45.14 -18.73 -19.53
N PRO A 971 -45.40 -18.05 -20.67
CA PRO A 971 -46.13 -18.66 -21.79
C PRO A 971 -45.47 -19.93 -22.32
N PHE A 972 -44.13 -19.95 -22.45
CA PHE A 972 -43.39 -21.16 -22.82
C PHE A 972 -43.57 -22.26 -21.78
N ILE A 973 -43.38 -21.92 -20.49
CA ILE A 973 -43.53 -22.89 -19.39
C ILE A 973 -44.91 -23.54 -19.41
N ARG A 974 -45.99 -22.75 -19.52
CA ARG A 974 -47.37 -23.24 -19.49
C ARG A 974 -47.66 -24.18 -20.66
N GLU A 975 -47.32 -23.76 -21.88
CA GLU A 975 -47.64 -24.49 -23.10
C GLU A 975 -46.76 -25.75 -23.27
N ILE A 976 -45.47 -25.69 -22.92
CA ILE A 976 -44.58 -26.87 -22.87
C ILE A 976 -45.12 -27.87 -21.85
N SER A 977 -45.42 -27.42 -20.63
CA SER A 977 -45.95 -28.28 -19.58
C SER A 977 -47.26 -28.97 -19.99
N LYS A 978 -48.15 -28.24 -20.67
CA LYS A 978 -49.40 -28.78 -21.20
C LYS A 978 -49.12 -29.88 -22.23
N ARG A 979 -48.29 -29.61 -23.25
CA ARG A 979 -47.98 -30.57 -24.32
C ARG A 979 -47.21 -31.80 -23.86
N LEU A 980 -46.39 -31.68 -22.81
CA LEU A 980 -45.72 -32.82 -22.19
C LEU A 980 -46.73 -33.71 -21.45
N ARG A 981 -47.67 -33.12 -20.69
CA ARG A 981 -48.77 -33.87 -20.06
C ARG A 981 -49.68 -34.54 -21.10
N ASP A 982 -50.00 -33.85 -22.19
CA ASP A 982 -50.78 -34.42 -23.31
C ASP A 982 -50.05 -35.58 -24.00
N ALA A 983 -48.73 -35.71 -23.79
CA ALA A 983 -47.89 -36.78 -24.31
C ALA A 983 -47.51 -37.83 -23.24
N ASP A 984 -48.25 -37.88 -22.12
CA ASP A 984 -48.03 -38.78 -20.99
C ASP A 984 -46.63 -38.67 -20.33
N ILE A 985 -45.98 -37.50 -20.44
CA ILE A 985 -44.73 -37.21 -19.74
C ILE A 985 -45.05 -36.42 -18.45
N PRO A 986 -44.66 -36.91 -17.27
CA PRO A 986 -44.88 -36.20 -16.02
C PRO A 986 -44.09 -34.88 -16.01
N VAL A 987 -44.69 -33.82 -15.47
CA VAL A 987 -44.09 -32.47 -15.37
C VAL A 987 -44.20 -31.98 -13.93
N GLY A 988 -43.08 -31.57 -13.36
CA GLY A 988 -42.96 -31.16 -11.95
C GLY A 988 -43.10 -32.33 -10.95
N GLY A 989 -42.89 -32.02 -9.67
CA GLY A 989 -42.79 -33.03 -8.61
C GLY A 989 -41.50 -33.85 -8.68
N GLU A 990 -41.34 -34.82 -7.80
CA GLU A 990 -40.08 -35.59 -7.67
C GLU A 990 -39.73 -36.44 -8.90
N ASN A 991 -40.72 -36.79 -9.75
CA ASN A 991 -40.57 -37.75 -10.85
C ASN A 991 -40.87 -37.16 -12.24
N GLY A 992 -41.11 -35.85 -12.35
CA GLY A 992 -41.48 -35.19 -13.61
C GLY A 992 -40.38 -34.29 -14.16
N VAL A 993 -40.47 -33.98 -15.46
CA VAL A 993 -39.62 -32.98 -16.12
C VAL A 993 -39.78 -31.64 -15.41
N GLU A 994 -38.66 -31.03 -15.03
CA GLU A 994 -38.66 -29.71 -14.40
C GLU A 994 -38.81 -28.65 -15.50
N VAL A 995 -39.96 -27.98 -15.58
CA VAL A 995 -40.19 -26.89 -16.54
C VAL A 995 -40.34 -25.59 -15.75
N THR A 996 -39.31 -24.77 -15.74
CA THR A 996 -39.22 -23.63 -14.81
C THR A 996 -38.45 -22.44 -15.41
N LYS A 997 -38.25 -21.41 -14.59
CA LYS A 997 -37.49 -20.20 -14.95
C LYS A 997 -36.03 -20.36 -14.52
N ALA A 998 -35.10 -19.79 -15.27
CA ALA A 998 -33.68 -19.81 -14.93
C ALA A 998 -33.41 -19.26 -13.51
N HIS A 999 -34.11 -18.20 -13.10
CA HIS A 999 -34.05 -17.65 -11.74
C HIS A 999 -34.42 -18.64 -10.62
N GLN A 1000 -35.29 -19.61 -10.90
CA GLN A 1000 -35.75 -20.62 -9.96
C GLN A 1000 -34.94 -21.92 -10.06
N ALA A 1001 -34.04 -22.00 -11.04
CA ALA A 1001 -33.16 -23.14 -11.26
C ALA A 1001 -31.83 -23.01 -10.51
N LYS A 1002 -31.51 -21.85 -9.92
CA LYS A 1002 -30.34 -21.70 -9.05
C LYS A 1002 -30.38 -22.75 -7.94
N GLY A 1003 -29.25 -23.42 -7.70
CA GLY A 1003 -29.15 -24.56 -6.78
C GLY A 1003 -29.67 -25.90 -7.31
N LYS A 1004 -30.31 -25.95 -8.48
CA LYS A 1004 -30.71 -27.20 -9.15
C LYS A 1004 -29.70 -27.61 -10.22
N GLU A 1005 -29.82 -28.84 -10.69
CA GLU A 1005 -29.03 -29.45 -11.77
C GLU A 1005 -29.86 -30.57 -12.43
N ALA A 1006 -29.50 -30.93 -13.66
CA ALA A 1006 -30.10 -32.04 -14.40
C ALA A 1006 -29.11 -32.57 -15.44
N GLY A 1007 -29.17 -33.87 -15.70
CA GLY A 1007 -28.42 -34.54 -16.75
C GLY A 1007 -28.61 -33.89 -18.12
N HIS A 1008 -29.85 -33.51 -18.46
CA HIS A 1008 -30.15 -32.78 -19.68
C HIS A 1008 -30.91 -31.47 -19.43
N VAL A 1009 -30.31 -30.35 -19.85
CA VAL A 1009 -30.92 -29.02 -19.79
C VAL A 1009 -31.24 -28.51 -21.19
N ILE A 1010 -32.45 -27.96 -21.33
CA ILE A 1010 -32.94 -27.32 -22.54
C ILE A 1010 -33.26 -25.85 -22.23
N ILE A 1011 -32.53 -24.91 -22.84
CA ILE A 1011 -32.81 -23.48 -22.71
C ILE A 1011 -33.80 -23.06 -23.79
N ALA A 1012 -34.95 -22.55 -23.37
CA ALA A 1012 -36.03 -22.08 -24.24
C ALA A 1012 -35.86 -20.60 -24.58
N ASN A 1013 -36.16 -20.23 -25.83
CA ASN A 1013 -36.24 -18.84 -26.28
C ASN A 1013 -34.95 -18.02 -26.09
N ALA A 1014 -33.78 -18.57 -26.43
CA ALA A 1014 -32.53 -17.81 -26.50
C ALA A 1014 -32.47 -16.95 -27.77
N ALA A 1015 -33.48 -16.11 -27.98
CA ALA A 1015 -33.62 -15.22 -29.14
C ALA A 1015 -33.43 -13.75 -28.72
N GLY A 1016 -32.82 -12.96 -29.61
CA GLY A 1016 -32.75 -11.51 -29.50
C GLY A 1016 -33.99 -10.84 -30.09
N GLY A 1017 -34.25 -9.58 -29.76
CA GLY A 1017 -35.35 -8.84 -30.36
C GLY A 1017 -36.75 -9.15 -29.80
N MET A 1018 -36.84 -9.97 -28.75
CA MET A 1018 -38.09 -10.32 -28.07
C MET A 1018 -38.07 -9.88 -26.60
N SER A 1019 -39.21 -9.48 -26.04
CA SER A 1019 -39.31 -9.02 -24.64
C SER A 1019 -39.09 -10.14 -23.61
N ASP A 1020 -39.29 -11.41 -23.99
CA ASP A 1020 -39.11 -12.58 -23.15
C ASP A 1020 -37.95 -13.50 -23.60
N GLY A 1021 -37.10 -12.99 -24.49
CA GLY A 1021 -35.86 -13.63 -24.94
C GLY A 1021 -34.66 -13.33 -24.03
N PHE A 1022 -33.53 -13.99 -24.30
CA PHE A 1022 -32.24 -13.74 -23.64
C PHE A 1022 -31.33 -12.88 -24.55
N PRO A 1023 -30.90 -11.67 -24.18
CA PRO A 1023 -31.54 -10.73 -23.25
C PRO A 1023 -32.83 -10.12 -23.88
N PRO A 1024 -33.65 -9.36 -23.14
CA PRO A 1024 -34.83 -8.70 -23.70
C PRO A 1024 -34.45 -7.56 -24.64
N THR A 1025 -35.40 -7.12 -25.47
CA THR A 1025 -35.23 -5.99 -26.40
C THR A 1025 -35.18 -4.62 -25.70
N GLU A 1026 -35.91 -4.46 -24.61
CA GLU A 1026 -35.96 -3.24 -23.80
C GLU A 1026 -35.77 -3.60 -22.33
N ARG A 1027 -35.16 -2.72 -21.54
CA ARG A 1027 -35.18 -2.82 -20.08
C ARG A 1027 -36.62 -2.62 -19.64
N ASP A 1028 -37.18 -3.52 -18.85
CA ASP A 1028 -38.47 -3.28 -18.20
C ASP A 1028 -38.36 -1.94 -17.45
N ARG A 1029 -39.14 -0.92 -17.83
CA ARG A 1029 -39.14 0.37 -17.12
C ARG A 1029 -39.59 0.11 -15.68
N SER A 1030 -38.70 0.36 -14.72
CA SER A 1030 -38.97 0.14 -13.31
C SER A 1030 -39.49 1.42 -12.66
N LEU A 1031 -40.78 1.42 -12.28
CA LEU A 1031 -41.36 2.50 -11.47
C LEU A 1031 -40.66 2.64 -10.10
N THR A 1032 -39.94 1.61 -9.65
CA THR A 1032 -39.21 1.64 -8.39
C THR A 1032 -37.79 2.16 -8.48
N GLN A 1033 -37.37 2.70 -9.63
CA GLN A 1033 -35.98 3.12 -9.86
C GLN A 1033 -35.43 4.16 -8.87
N LEU A 1034 -36.28 5.02 -8.28
CA LEU A 1034 -35.87 6.00 -7.26
C LEU A 1034 -35.28 5.34 -5.99
N VAL A 1035 -35.64 4.09 -5.73
CA VAL A 1035 -35.21 3.33 -4.55
C VAL A 1035 -34.40 2.10 -4.93
N GLU A 1036 -33.97 2.01 -6.18
CA GLU A 1036 -33.03 1.00 -6.67
C GLU A 1036 -31.60 1.52 -6.57
N ILE A 1037 -30.67 0.63 -6.28
CA ILE A 1037 -29.25 0.91 -6.37
C ILE A 1037 -28.82 0.49 -7.77
N ASP A 1038 -28.02 1.31 -8.44
CA ASP A 1038 -27.39 0.91 -9.69
C ASP A 1038 -26.36 -0.18 -9.40
N THR A 1039 -26.76 -1.45 -9.55
CA THR A 1039 -25.90 -2.63 -9.35
C THR A 1039 -25.04 -2.93 -10.58
N GLY A 1040 -24.96 -2.00 -11.55
CA GLY A 1040 -24.17 -2.11 -12.77
C GLY A 1040 -25.01 -2.37 -14.02
N SER A 1041 -24.34 -2.80 -15.08
CA SER A 1041 -24.96 -3.04 -16.39
C SER A 1041 -26.05 -4.11 -16.32
N HIS A 1042 -27.29 -3.78 -16.70
CA HIS A 1042 -28.39 -4.75 -16.86
C HIS A 1042 -27.99 -5.91 -17.79
N MET A 1043 -27.13 -5.65 -18.78
CA MET A 1043 -26.62 -6.70 -19.66
C MET A 1043 -25.77 -7.73 -18.90
N ASP A 1044 -25.02 -7.30 -17.89
CA ASP A 1044 -24.18 -8.18 -17.08
C ASP A 1044 -25.02 -9.10 -16.19
N GLU A 1045 -26.12 -8.60 -15.62
CA GLU A 1045 -27.09 -9.42 -14.89
C GLU A 1045 -27.78 -10.44 -15.81
N GLU A 1046 -28.18 -10.04 -17.02
CA GLU A 1046 -28.75 -10.96 -18.02
C GLU A 1046 -27.74 -12.02 -18.50
N ARG A 1047 -26.45 -11.67 -18.63
CA ARG A 1047 -25.38 -12.65 -18.88
C ARG A 1047 -25.22 -13.63 -17.73
N ARG A 1048 -25.26 -13.17 -16.47
CA ARG A 1048 -25.24 -14.06 -15.29
C ARG A 1048 -26.45 -14.98 -15.27
N LEU A 1049 -27.62 -14.51 -15.66
CA LEU A 1049 -28.82 -15.34 -15.77
C LEU A 1049 -28.68 -16.41 -16.86
N PHE A 1050 -28.15 -16.06 -18.03
CA PHE A 1050 -27.85 -17.03 -19.08
C PHE A 1050 -26.76 -18.03 -18.64
N TYR A 1051 -25.70 -17.56 -17.97
CA TYR A 1051 -24.68 -18.40 -17.34
C TYR A 1051 -25.28 -19.40 -16.34
N VAL A 1052 -26.20 -18.95 -15.49
CA VAL A 1052 -26.93 -19.83 -14.57
C VAL A 1052 -27.66 -20.91 -15.35
N ALA A 1053 -28.36 -20.57 -16.44
CA ALA A 1053 -29.06 -21.55 -17.27
C ALA A 1053 -28.11 -22.57 -17.94
N LEU A 1054 -26.97 -22.12 -18.48
CA LEU A 1054 -25.95 -22.99 -19.09
C LEU A 1054 -25.38 -23.98 -18.06
N THR A 1055 -25.08 -23.51 -16.86
CA THR A 1055 -24.38 -24.26 -15.80
C THR A 1055 -25.27 -25.19 -14.97
N ARG A 1056 -26.50 -25.45 -15.43
CA ARG A 1056 -27.38 -26.50 -14.87
C ARG A 1056 -27.16 -27.88 -15.49
N ALA A 1057 -26.50 -27.95 -16.64
CA ALA A 1057 -26.35 -29.18 -17.41
C ALA A 1057 -25.19 -30.05 -16.91
N GLU A 1058 -25.47 -31.30 -16.55
CA GLU A 1058 -24.44 -32.26 -16.14
C GLU A 1058 -23.87 -33.09 -17.28
N GLU A 1059 -24.67 -33.35 -18.33
CA GLU A 1059 -24.28 -34.21 -19.44
C GLU A 1059 -24.61 -33.59 -20.79
N ARG A 1060 -25.81 -33.00 -20.96
CA ARG A 1060 -26.29 -32.50 -22.25
C ARG A 1060 -26.93 -31.12 -22.12
N LEU A 1061 -26.63 -30.25 -23.08
CA LEU A 1061 -27.18 -28.90 -23.18
C LEU A 1061 -27.70 -28.64 -24.60
N ASP A 1062 -29.00 -28.39 -24.72
CA ASP A 1062 -29.67 -27.97 -25.95
C ASP A 1062 -30.22 -26.54 -25.77
N ILE A 1063 -29.98 -25.64 -26.73
CA ILE A 1063 -30.42 -24.24 -26.68
C ILE A 1063 -31.32 -23.97 -27.89
N GLN A 1064 -32.56 -23.55 -27.66
CA GLN A 1064 -33.51 -23.21 -28.73
C GLN A 1064 -33.49 -21.70 -29.01
N SER A 1065 -33.23 -21.30 -30.26
CA SER A 1065 -33.12 -19.90 -30.69
C SER A 1065 -33.89 -19.63 -32.00
N ARG A 1066 -34.00 -18.36 -32.40
CA ARG A 1066 -34.71 -17.91 -33.61
C ARG A 1066 -33.74 -17.77 -34.78
N VAL A 1067 -34.17 -18.20 -35.97
CA VAL A 1067 -33.45 -17.94 -37.23
C VAL A 1067 -33.37 -16.41 -37.44
N ASP A 1068 -32.19 -15.90 -37.81
CA ASP A 1068 -31.90 -14.48 -38.09
C ASP A 1068 -32.11 -13.49 -36.93
N GLN A 1069 -32.50 -13.96 -35.74
CA GLN A 1069 -32.66 -13.16 -34.52
C GLN A 1069 -32.16 -13.93 -33.29
N GLN A 1070 -30.92 -14.42 -33.39
CA GLN A 1070 -30.29 -15.18 -32.32
C GLN A 1070 -29.98 -14.28 -31.12
N SER A 1071 -29.87 -14.88 -29.93
CA SER A 1071 -29.37 -14.16 -28.76
C SER A 1071 -27.94 -13.68 -29.03
N PRO A 1072 -27.58 -12.43 -28.71
CA PRO A 1072 -26.20 -11.95 -28.75
C PRO A 1072 -25.27 -12.77 -27.83
N PHE A 1073 -25.80 -13.40 -26.77
CA PHE A 1073 -25.00 -14.28 -25.90
C PHE A 1073 -24.55 -15.57 -26.61
N LEU A 1074 -25.21 -15.98 -27.70
CA LEU A 1074 -24.77 -17.11 -28.52
C LEU A 1074 -23.54 -16.75 -29.35
N ASP A 1075 -23.42 -15.50 -29.80
CA ASP A 1075 -22.23 -15.02 -30.53
C ASP A 1075 -20.99 -15.03 -29.62
N GLU A 1076 -21.17 -14.74 -28.33
CA GLU A 1076 -20.12 -14.77 -27.31
C GLU A 1076 -19.59 -16.19 -27.05
N ILE A 1077 -20.41 -17.23 -27.25
CA ILE A 1077 -20.04 -18.64 -27.01
C ILE A 1077 -19.93 -19.50 -28.29
N GLN A 1078 -19.99 -18.88 -29.47
CA GLN A 1078 -20.09 -19.58 -30.76
C GLN A 1078 -19.00 -20.64 -31.01
N ASN A 1079 -17.80 -20.46 -30.42
CA ASN A 1079 -16.67 -21.38 -30.57
C ASN A 1079 -16.85 -22.69 -29.79
N HIS A 1080 -17.83 -22.74 -28.87
CA HIS A 1080 -18.07 -23.87 -27.99
C HIS A 1080 -19.38 -24.59 -28.30
N VAL A 1081 -20.17 -24.12 -29.27
CA VAL A 1081 -21.48 -24.67 -29.60
C VAL A 1081 -21.55 -25.13 -31.05
N ILE A 1082 -22.42 -26.11 -31.32
CA ILE A 1082 -22.72 -26.53 -32.69
C ILE A 1082 -24.13 -26.09 -33.03
N THR A 1083 -24.28 -25.37 -34.14
CA THR A 1083 -25.58 -24.95 -34.65
C THR A 1083 -26.15 -26.01 -35.58
N ASP A 1084 -27.30 -26.58 -35.20
CA ASP A 1084 -28.07 -27.45 -36.07
C ASP A 1084 -28.88 -26.58 -37.04
N SER A 1085 -28.35 -26.43 -38.26
CA SER A 1085 -28.93 -25.65 -39.34
C SER A 1085 -29.96 -26.43 -40.16
N THR A 1086 -30.41 -27.61 -39.71
CA THR A 1086 -31.60 -28.25 -40.30
C THR A 1086 -32.84 -27.41 -40.02
N VAL A 1087 -33.00 -26.35 -40.80
CA VAL A 1087 -34.22 -25.55 -40.93
C VAL A 1087 -35.23 -26.44 -41.64
N ILE A 1088 -35.87 -27.34 -40.89
CA ILE A 1088 -37.13 -27.89 -41.32
C ILE A 1088 -38.14 -26.81 -40.95
N ASP A 1089 -38.61 -26.07 -41.94
CA ASP A 1089 -39.85 -25.32 -41.84
C ASP A 1089 -40.99 -26.34 -42.00
N PRO A 1090 -41.69 -26.74 -40.92
CA PRO A 1090 -42.82 -27.65 -41.04
C PRO A 1090 -44.06 -26.99 -41.66
N ASP A 1091 -44.02 -25.69 -42.01
CA ASP A 1091 -45.09 -24.93 -42.64
C ASP A 1091 -44.64 -24.19 -43.93
N ALA A 1092 -43.48 -24.51 -44.53
CA ALA A 1092 -43.16 -23.99 -45.86
C ALA A 1092 -44.17 -24.57 -46.84
N GLU A 1093 -45.20 -23.78 -47.18
CA GLU A 1093 -46.32 -24.23 -48.02
C GLU A 1093 -45.83 -24.81 -49.35
N ARG A 1094 -44.65 -24.41 -49.85
CA ARG A 1094 -44.06 -24.91 -51.09
C ARG A 1094 -42.53 -25.00 -51.00
N THR A 1095 -41.94 -26.07 -51.52
CA THR A 1095 -40.48 -26.28 -51.53
C THR A 1095 -39.99 -26.87 -52.87
N THR A 1096 -38.68 -26.85 -53.15
CA THR A 1096 -38.08 -27.48 -54.33
C THR A 1096 -37.27 -28.71 -53.93
N ILE A 1097 -37.53 -29.85 -54.56
CA ILE A 1097 -36.81 -31.11 -54.32
C ILE A 1097 -36.30 -31.72 -55.62
N THR A 1098 -35.18 -32.46 -55.55
CA THR A 1098 -34.69 -33.32 -56.64
C THR A 1098 -34.66 -34.76 -56.17
N VAL A 1099 -35.36 -35.62 -56.90
CA VAL A 1099 -35.74 -36.96 -56.43
C VAL A 1099 -35.84 -37.96 -57.58
N THR A 1100 -35.68 -39.24 -57.29
CA THR A 1100 -35.90 -40.35 -58.21
C THR A 1100 -37.19 -41.05 -57.84
N ALA A 1101 -38.10 -41.27 -58.79
CA ALA A 1101 -39.31 -42.05 -58.52
C ALA A 1101 -38.97 -43.55 -58.43
N GLU A 1102 -39.38 -44.23 -57.36
CA GLU A 1102 -39.03 -45.64 -57.09
C GLU A 1102 -40.23 -46.60 -57.23
N ASP A 1103 -41.44 -46.15 -56.87
CA ASP A 1103 -42.68 -46.93 -56.97
C ASP A 1103 -43.80 -45.98 -57.36
N THR A 1104 -44.43 -46.16 -58.52
CA THR A 1104 -45.52 -45.28 -58.98
C THR A 1104 -46.76 -46.08 -59.38
N ARG A 1105 -47.93 -45.65 -58.90
CA ARG A 1105 -49.21 -46.36 -59.09
C ARG A 1105 -50.34 -45.40 -59.39
N GLU A 1106 -51.28 -45.84 -60.23
CA GLU A 1106 -52.47 -45.06 -60.58
C GLU A 1106 -53.43 -44.98 -59.37
N ALA A 1107 -53.93 -43.78 -59.08
CA ALA A 1107 -54.80 -43.55 -57.93
C ALA A 1107 -56.23 -44.06 -58.20
N LYS A 1108 -56.92 -44.56 -57.15
CA LYS A 1108 -58.28 -45.09 -57.31
C LYS A 1108 -59.29 -43.95 -57.59
N PRO A 1109 -60.34 -44.17 -58.42
CA PRO A 1109 -61.24 -43.12 -58.93
C PRO A 1109 -62.13 -42.39 -57.91
N PHE A 1110 -61.94 -42.59 -56.60
CA PHE A 1110 -62.79 -42.03 -55.54
C PHE A 1110 -62.19 -40.78 -54.85
N TRP A 1111 -60.99 -40.32 -55.22
CA TRP A 1111 -60.16 -39.49 -54.34
C TRP A 1111 -59.57 -38.21 -54.94
N ASN A 1112 -60.02 -37.73 -56.12
CA ASN A 1112 -59.48 -36.51 -56.75
C ASN A 1112 -57.93 -36.51 -56.86
N SER A 1113 -57.31 -37.66 -57.15
CA SER A 1113 -55.86 -37.79 -57.37
C SER A 1113 -55.59 -38.62 -58.62
N ARG A 1114 -54.51 -38.32 -59.34
CA ARG A 1114 -54.09 -39.01 -60.58
C ARG A 1114 -53.05 -40.10 -60.34
N GLN A 1115 -52.10 -39.88 -59.43
CA GLN A 1115 -51.00 -40.82 -59.18
C GLN A 1115 -50.50 -40.73 -57.75
N LEU A 1116 -50.05 -41.87 -57.23
CA LEU A 1116 -49.44 -42.01 -55.90
C LEU A 1116 -48.13 -42.78 -56.04
N GLY A 1117 -47.17 -42.52 -55.15
CA GLY A 1117 -45.91 -43.26 -55.20
C GLY A 1117 -44.89 -42.90 -54.13
N THR A 1118 -43.65 -43.36 -54.33
CA THR A 1118 -42.50 -43.04 -53.48
C THR A 1118 -41.38 -42.41 -54.31
N LEU A 1119 -40.84 -41.30 -53.80
CA LEU A 1119 -39.70 -40.54 -54.29
C LEU A 1119 -38.51 -40.80 -53.39
N VAL A 1120 -37.32 -40.89 -53.96
CA VAL A 1120 -36.07 -41.09 -53.22
C VAL A 1120 -35.13 -39.93 -53.47
N THR A 1121 -34.65 -39.28 -52.42
CA THR A 1121 -33.64 -38.21 -52.56
C THR A 1121 -32.27 -38.78 -52.89
N LYS A 1122 -31.34 -37.94 -53.35
CA LYS A 1122 -29.93 -38.34 -53.59
C LYS A 1122 -29.25 -38.95 -52.36
N ASP A 1123 -29.68 -38.56 -51.16
CA ASP A 1123 -29.15 -39.05 -49.88
C ASP A 1123 -29.86 -40.32 -49.37
N GLY A 1124 -30.77 -40.89 -50.16
CA GLY A 1124 -31.43 -42.17 -49.88
C GLY A 1124 -32.71 -42.09 -49.04
N TYR A 1125 -33.25 -40.88 -48.79
CA TYR A 1125 -34.51 -40.72 -48.05
C TYR A 1125 -35.71 -41.04 -48.94
N LYS A 1126 -36.61 -41.90 -48.44
CA LYS A 1126 -37.87 -42.26 -49.11
C LYS A 1126 -38.99 -41.33 -48.67
N LEU A 1127 -39.68 -40.74 -49.63
CA LEU A 1127 -40.71 -39.73 -49.46
C LEU A 1127 -41.97 -40.18 -50.23
N LYS A 1128 -43.13 -40.23 -49.57
CA LYS A 1128 -44.39 -40.55 -50.26
C LYS A 1128 -44.90 -39.29 -51.00
N PHE A 1129 -45.54 -39.47 -52.15
CA PHE A 1129 -46.14 -38.37 -52.91
C PHE A 1129 -47.50 -38.70 -53.53
N VAL A 1130 -48.27 -37.65 -53.82
CA VAL A 1130 -49.53 -37.68 -54.58
C VAL A 1130 -49.54 -36.58 -55.65
N ILE A 1131 -50.05 -36.90 -56.84
CA ILE A 1131 -50.42 -35.91 -57.87
C ILE A 1131 -51.94 -35.75 -57.84
N GLU A 1132 -52.42 -34.52 -57.68
CA GLU A 1132 -53.84 -34.20 -57.63
C GLU A 1132 -54.51 -34.27 -59.01
N ASP A 1133 -55.84 -34.50 -59.05
CA ASP A 1133 -56.58 -34.62 -60.31
C ASP A 1133 -56.71 -33.29 -61.07
N GLU A 1134 -56.62 -32.18 -60.33
CA GLU A 1134 -56.65 -30.83 -60.86
C GLU A 1134 -55.34 -30.44 -61.56
N ALA A 1135 -54.23 -31.15 -61.26
CA ALA A 1135 -52.91 -30.91 -61.83
C ALA A 1135 -52.75 -31.52 -63.23
N THR A 1136 -53.69 -31.26 -64.15
CA THR A 1136 -53.79 -31.94 -65.45
C THR A 1136 -52.58 -31.75 -66.37
N ASP A 1137 -51.87 -30.63 -66.23
CA ASP A 1137 -50.72 -30.24 -67.06
C ASP A 1137 -49.39 -30.85 -66.59
N ILE A 1138 -49.37 -31.50 -65.41
CA ILE A 1138 -48.20 -32.19 -64.88
C ILE A 1138 -48.16 -33.62 -65.42
N PRO A 1139 -47.01 -34.08 -65.98
CA PRO A 1139 -46.85 -35.45 -66.44
C PRO A 1139 -46.79 -36.42 -65.25
N LEU A 1140 -47.29 -37.64 -65.48
CA LEU A 1140 -47.10 -38.72 -64.51
C LEU A 1140 -45.62 -39.07 -64.37
N LEU A 1141 -45.18 -39.33 -63.14
CA LEU A 1141 -43.79 -39.72 -62.86
C LEU A 1141 -43.59 -41.20 -63.21
N GLU A 1142 -42.50 -41.49 -63.92
CA GLU A 1142 -42.10 -42.85 -64.31
C GLU A 1142 -41.06 -43.38 -63.32
N GLU A 1143 -41.16 -44.66 -62.96
CA GLU A 1143 -40.18 -45.32 -62.08
C GLU A 1143 -38.76 -45.23 -62.67
N GLU A 1144 -37.78 -45.17 -61.76
CA GLU A 1144 -36.34 -45.04 -62.02
C GLU A 1144 -35.88 -43.76 -62.74
N HIS A 1145 -36.78 -42.80 -62.98
CA HIS A 1145 -36.44 -41.50 -63.55
C HIS A 1145 -36.24 -40.41 -62.49
N GLN A 1146 -35.33 -39.47 -62.76
CA GLN A 1146 -35.03 -38.36 -61.86
C GLN A 1146 -35.79 -37.11 -62.28
N TYR A 1147 -36.40 -36.44 -61.29
CA TYR A 1147 -37.20 -35.24 -61.47
C TYR A 1147 -36.73 -34.15 -60.52
N ARG A 1148 -36.73 -32.91 -61.02
CA ARG A 1148 -36.73 -31.71 -60.19
C ARG A 1148 -38.18 -31.26 -60.08
N ILE A 1149 -38.67 -31.17 -58.85
CA ILE A 1149 -40.03 -30.77 -58.53
C ILE A 1149 -39.92 -29.45 -57.77
N ASP A 1150 -40.36 -28.36 -58.38
CA ASP A 1150 -40.38 -27.04 -57.79
C ASP A 1150 -41.77 -26.71 -57.27
N ASP A 1151 -41.82 -25.98 -56.15
CA ASP A 1151 -43.04 -25.48 -55.51
C ASP A 1151 -44.02 -26.57 -54.99
N VAL A 1152 -43.48 -27.69 -54.48
CA VAL A 1152 -44.24 -28.85 -53.94
C VAL A 1152 -44.73 -28.62 -52.51
N VAL A 1153 -45.98 -29.02 -52.22
CA VAL A 1153 -46.64 -28.83 -50.92
C VAL A 1153 -46.40 -30.03 -50.00
N VAL A 1154 -46.23 -29.80 -48.69
CA VAL A 1154 -46.21 -30.89 -47.68
C VAL A 1154 -47.60 -31.00 -47.06
N GLY A 1155 -48.33 -32.06 -47.42
CA GLY A 1155 -49.67 -32.36 -46.91
C GLY A 1155 -49.72 -33.64 -46.08
N GLU A 1156 -50.92 -34.03 -45.66
CA GLU A 1156 -51.17 -35.30 -44.96
C GLU A 1156 -52.18 -36.14 -45.75
N TYR A 1157 -51.92 -37.46 -45.86
CA TYR A 1157 -52.88 -38.42 -46.39
C TYR A 1157 -52.93 -39.65 -45.48
N GLU A 1158 -54.14 -39.97 -44.99
CA GLU A 1158 -54.40 -41.00 -43.96
C GLU A 1158 -53.59 -40.85 -42.65
N GLY A 1159 -53.19 -39.61 -42.32
CA GLY A 1159 -52.41 -39.30 -41.10
C GLY A 1159 -50.91 -39.51 -41.24
N ASP A 1160 -50.43 -39.91 -42.43
CA ASP A 1160 -49.01 -39.93 -42.78
C ASP A 1160 -48.66 -38.65 -43.59
N PRO A 1161 -47.54 -37.97 -43.30
CA PRO A 1161 -47.09 -36.81 -44.07
C PRO A 1161 -46.57 -37.22 -45.46
N GLN A 1162 -47.01 -36.52 -46.52
CA GLN A 1162 -46.69 -36.81 -47.92
C GLN A 1162 -46.55 -35.52 -48.74
N PHE A 1163 -45.82 -35.57 -49.86
CA PHE A 1163 -45.74 -34.45 -50.80
C PHE A 1163 -46.95 -34.40 -51.75
N GLN A 1164 -47.59 -33.25 -51.86
CA GLN A 1164 -48.71 -32.98 -52.76
C GLN A 1164 -48.22 -32.18 -53.97
N ILE A 1165 -48.41 -32.74 -55.17
CA ILE A 1165 -48.11 -32.12 -56.46
C ILE A 1165 -49.44 -31.64 -57.05
N ASP A 1166 -49.66 -30.34 -57.01
CA ASP A 1166 -50.88 -29.66 -57.43
C ASP A 1166 -50.70 -28.86 -58.72
N ALA A 1167 -51.74 -28.14 -59.18
CA ALA A 1167 -51.68 -27.37 -60.43
C ALA A 1167 -50.64 -26.24 -60.46
N ASP A 1168 -50.16 -25.82 -59.29
CA ASP A 1168 -49.17 -24.76 -59.12
C ASP A 1168 -47.74 -25.33 -58.92
N THR A 1169 -47.59 -26.65 -58.81
CA THR A 1169 -46.29 -27.35 -58.76
C THR A 1169 -45.71 -27.49 -60.17
N SER A 1170 -44.39 -27.42 -60.33
CA SER A 1170 -43.75 -27.72 -61.63
C SER A 1170 -42.81 -28.92 -61.54
N VAL A 1171 -42.91 -29.83 -62.51
CA VAL A 1171 -42.12 -31.07 -62.58
C VAL A 1171 -41.28 -31.06 -63.85
N THR A 1172 -39.97 -31.14 -63.69
CA THR A 1172 -39.02 -31.18 -64.81
C THR A 1172 -38.20 -32.47 -64.75
N PRO A 1173 -38.26 -33.35 -65.77
CA PRO A 1173 -37.36 -34.49 -65.88
C PRO A 1173 -35.91 -34.00 -65.95
N VAL A 1174 -35.01 -34.61 -65.18
CA VAL A 1174 -33.59 -34.20 -65.13
C VAL A 1174 -32.81 -34.73 -66.34
N ASP A 1175 -33.43 -35.54 -67.21
CA ASP A 1175 -32.86 -36.00 -68.48
C ASP A 1175 -32.93 -34.94 -69.58
N SER A 1176 -32.23 -33.81 -69.39
CA SER A 1176 -31.69 -32.92 -70.43
C SER A 1176 -31.33 -31.53 -69.88
N LEU A 1177 -30.28 -31.43 -69.07
CA LEU A 1177 -29.49 -30.19 -68.98
C LEU A 1177 -28.03 -30.49 -69.30
N THR A 1178 -27.77 -30.52 -70.60
CA THR A 1178 -26.44 -30.28 -71.18
C THR A 1178 -25.94 -28.90 -70.76
N SER A 1179 -24.77 -28.87 -70.13
CA SER A 1179 -23.76 -27.79 -70.17
C SER A 1179 -24.24 -26.33 -70.13
N ASN A 1180 -24.19 -25.71 -68.94
CA ASN A 1180 -23.39 -24.50 -68.68
C ASN A 1180 -23.38 -24.17 -67.19
#